data_AF-A0A7H1PVW0-F1
#
_entry.id   AF-A0A7H1PVW0-F1
#
_cell.length_a   1.000
_cell.length_b   1.000
_cell.length_c   1.000
_cell.angle_alpha   90.00
_cell.angle_beta   90.00
_cell.angle_gamma   90.00
#
_symmetry.space_group_name_H-M   'P 1'
#
loop_
_entity.id
_entity.type
_entity.pdbx_description
1 polymer ?
#
loop_
_entity_poly.entity_id
_entity_poly.type
_entity_poly.pdbx_seq_one_letter_code
_entity_poly.pdbx_strand_id
1 'polypeptide(L)'
;MIAGPVPLDGLDAVPWADLAHAYGAAADVPAVLRALARPGPDPEREERLDELDSAIYHQGGAVYSAGAAALPFLLELAAAPGLPLRAAIVELLGRFAALPNDMREPWSSDEQARSCRVALIAGHDLLVALLDDTDPAVRAAVADLLWEYARWSPRAQDAARALADRDAVEPDLALRVSLRLAGARAAAGARASGFPSAAPLTAAVRRLVEAVGRDADALTLARLAAARRLDPAAATWRDLLDAALAPATPRRAYPAWREDGAHLATALCALCGDDPAAHLDIVRALIGHEYPRVRTGALQAAGDAMLRRRSAVPALVPLLGAALKDPEPENRARAADLLAAAGDAGAAFDDRLAAALDDPHRPAALRAAWALARHGDVRAVLALTHALDHEEDDGFGPSAHYGGNFYWFTRPPLREALEACAPAHGPLLVPALRSALARCLTGRRPADGAATAPVDLPRLHLLCDALAACGPAAAEALPELAALLAAGHPRPACTVIEALGPAAGHCRPLLERAERTALAAASAGLSTCPTAPADSSAASVTSPTRPRPPGPVDHCLTALTVARTRFAVDGDEAALLRTVDAVLTSTAALCRGVEETPGRPRSAAAAAAIRDTAALASAVARCLAALGPGAGASRMRRPEQWLRANEWRWRSHESVAVARAHRRVTGDSGLALQVFGRVLETRPGAAYSPIELAALRALTDLGPEARALAPLLRACRDRDERLCDGGGWRGMALDEEARQRAAAALSAGAR
;
A
#
# COMPACT_ATOMS: atom_id res chain seq x y z
N MET A 1 -42.61 10.28 26.01
CA MET A 1 -43.67 10.25 24.98
C MET A 1 -43.45 9.01 24.14
N ILE A 2 -44.49 8.23 23.86
CA ILE A 2 -44.41 7.11 22.92
C ILE A 2 -44.27 7.73 21.53
N ALA A 3 -43.18 7.46 20.83
CA ALA A 3 -42.96 7.96 19.47
C ALA A 3 -44.13 7.49 18.58
N GLY A 4 -44.82 8.43 17.93
CA GLY A 4 -45.79 8.10 16.89
C GLY A 4 -45.10 7.39 15.71
N PRO A 5 -45.85 6.70 14.83
CA PRO A 5 -45.26 6.04 13.67
C PRO A 5 -44.50 7.08 12.82
N VAL A 6 -43.25 6.76 12.47
CA VAL A 6 -42.47 7.59 11.53
C VAL A 6 -43.13 7.49 10.17
N PRO A 7 -43.63 8.60 9.59
CA PRO A 7 -44.15 8.57 8.23
C PRO A 7 -42.97 8.24 7.30
N LEU A 8 -43.08 7.13 6.56
CA LEU A 8 -42.17 6.71 5.49
C LEU A 8 -42.88 7.01 4.16
N ASP A 9 -43.19 8.27 3.94
CA ASP A 9 -44.19 8.70 2.96
C ASP A 9 -43.71 8.43 1.53
N GLY A 10 -44.51 7.67 0.77
CA GLY A 10 -44.16 7.31 -0.60
C GLY A 10 -43.15 6.17 -0.71
N LEU A 11 -42.81 5.47 0.38
CA LEU A 11 -41.89 4.31 0.34
C LEU A 11 -42.31 3.23 -0.66
N ASP A 12 -43.61 2.95 -0.73
CA ASP A 12 -44.18 1.96 -1.65
C ASP A 12 -44.31 2.45 -3.10
N ALA A 13 -44.15 3.75 -3.35
CA ALA A 13 -44.20 4.32 -4.71
C ALA A 13 -42.86 4.21 -5.44
N VAL A 14 -41.77 3.91 -4.73
CA VAL A 14 -40.44 3.73 -5.31
C VAL A 14 -40.34 2.31 -5.89
N PRO A 15 -39.90 2.13 -7.15
CA PRO A 15 -39.78 0.82 -7.78
C PRO A 15 -38.52 0.08 -7.32
N TRP A 16 -38.45 -0.32 -6.04
CA TRP A 16 -37.26 -0.89 -5.40
C TRP A 16 -36.67 -2.13 -6.09
N ALA A 17 -37.53 -2.94 -6.72
CA ALA A 17 -37.08 -4.13 -7.48
C ALA A 17 -36.28 -3.76 -8.74
N ASP A 18 -36.45 -2.56 -9.28
CA ASP A 18 -35.71 -2.04 -10.43
C ASP A 18 -34.43 -1.31 -10.01
N LEU A 19 -34.24 -1.08 -8.71
CA LEU A 19 -33.05 -0.46 -8.13
C LEU A 19 -32.03 -1.52 -7.71
N ALA A 20 -30.77 -1.10 -7.63
CA ALA A 20 -29.68 -1.96 -7.20
C ALA A 20 -28.90 -1.32 -6.05
N HIS A 21 -28.43 -2.16 -5.16
CA HIS A 21 -27.45 -1.89 -4.11
C HIS A 21 -26.21 -2.78 -4.35
N ALA A 22 -25.20 -2.75 -3.49
CA ALA A 22 -23.94 -3.45 -3.73
C ALA A 22 -24.03 -4.98 -3.89
N TYR A 23 -25.06 -5.60 -3.30
CA TYR A 23 -25.26 -7.06 -3.33
C TYR A 23 -26.34 -7.52 -4.34
N GLY A 24 -26.83 -6.65 -5.23
CA GLY A 24 -27.88 -7.00 -6.21
C GLY A 24 -29.12 -6.10 -6.15
N ALA A 25 -30.30 -6.66 -6.42
CA ALA A 25 -31.58 -5.93 -6.47
C ALA A 25 -32.03 -5.48 -5.08
N ALA A 26 -32.60 -4.29 -4.97
CA ALA A 26 -32.89 -3.62 -3.70
C ALA A 26 -34.34 -3.82 -3.18
N ALA A 27 -34.97 -4.95 -3.53
CA ALA A 27 -36.35 -5.24 -3.13
C ALA A 27 -36.54 -5.46 -1.61
N ASP A 28 -35.45 -5.68 -0.89
CA ASP A 28 -35.34 -5.88 0.55
C ASP A 28 -35.28 -4.55 1.35
N VAL A 29 -34.72 -3.50 0.76
CA VAL A 29 -34.51 -2.17 1.41
C VAL A 29 -35.78 -1.61 2.09
N PRO A 30 -36.99 -1.68 1.52
CA PRO A 30 -38.20 -1.16 2.17
C PRO A 30 -38.56 -1.88 3.46
N ALA A 31 -38.26 -3.17 3.56
CA ALA A 31 -38.50 -3.94 4.78
C ALA A 31 -37.55 -3.50 5.89
N VAL A 32 -36.27 -3.25 5.54
CA VAL A 32 -35.25 -2.76 6.46
C VAL A 32 -35.59 -1.36 6.97
N LEU A 33 -35.97 -0.42 6.10
CA LEU A 33 -36.37 0.94 6.50
C LEU A 33 -37.58 0.93 7.45
N ARG A 34 -38.59 0.08 7.20
CA ARG A 34 -39.73 -0.09 8.12
C ARG A 34 -39.31 -0.69 9.45
N ALA A 35 -38.37 -1.63 9.47
CA ALA A 35 -37.87 -2.21 10.71
C ALA A 35 -37.14 -1.17 11.55
N LEU A 36 -36.30 -0.33 10.92
CA LEU A 36 -35.62 0.79 11.58
C LEU A 36 -36.61 1.81 12.15
N ALA A 37 -37.73 2.06 11.46
CA ALA A 37 -38.78 2.99 11.87
C ALA A 37 -39.66 2.50 13.04
N ARG A 38 -39.56 1.23 13.45
CA ARG A 38 -40.41 0.69 14.52
C ARG A 38 -40.07 1.32 15.87
N PRO A 39 -41.05 1.84 16.63
CA PRO A 39 -40.80 2.32 17.97
C PRO A 39 -40.52 1.15 18.94
N GLY A 40 -39.80 1.43 20.02
CA GLY A 40 -39.49 0.45 21.06
C GLY A 40 -38.15 -0.28 20.88
N PRO A 41 -37.77 -1.15 21.84
CA PRO A 41 -36.52 -1.90 21.81
C PRO A 41 -36.54 -2.95 20.69
N ASP A 42 -35.44 -3.04 19.96
CA ASP A 42 -35.21 -4.02 18.91
C ASP A 42 -33.72 -4.36 18.91
N PRO A 43 -33.32 -5.54 19.40
CA PRO A 43 -31.90 -5.89 19.56
C PRO A 43 -31.17 -6.03 18.21
N GLU A 44 -31.90 -6.27 17.13
CA GLU A 44 -31.34 -6.45 15.78
C GLU A 44 -31.31 -5.13 14.98
N ARG A 45 -31.70 -4.00 15.58
CA ARG A 45 -31.80 -2.72 14.85
C ARG A 45 -30.44 -2.19 14.38
N GLU A 46 -29.42 -2.33 15.21
CA GLU A 46 -28.06 -1.87 14.90
C GLU A 46 -27.48 -2.69 13.74
N GLU A 47 -27.59 -4.02 13.82
CA GLU A 47 -27.19 -4.93 12.74
C GLU A 47 -27.92 -4.62 11.42
N ARG A 48 -29.24 -4.35 11.46
CA ARG A 48 -30.01 -3.94 10.28
C ARG A 48 -29.54 -2.62 9.68
N LEU A 49 -29.10 -1.66 10.51
CA LEU A 49 -28.56 -0.40 10.03
C LEU A 49 -27.18 -0.61 9.38
N ASP A 50 -26.35 -1.47 9.97
CA ASP A 50 -25.04 -1.84 9.42
C ASP A 50 -25.16 -2.62 8.11
N GLU A 51 -26.15 -3.52 8.00
CA GLU A 51 -26.50 -4.22 6.77
C GLU A 51 -26.98 -3.25 5.70
N LEU A 52 -27.89 -2.32 6.06
CA LEU A 52 -28.38 -1.29 5.16
C LEU A 52 -27.22 -0.43 4.64
N ASP A 53 -26.37 0.06 5.54
CA ASP A 53 -25.15 0.83 5.22
C ASP A 53 -24.24 0.06 4.26
N SER A 54 -23.92 -1.19 4.60
CA SER A 54 -23.11 -2.07 3.75
C SER A 54 -23.74 -2.32 2.37
N ALA A 55 -25.07 -2.36 2.28
CA ALA A 55 -25.76 -2.54 1.02
C ALA A 55 -25.76 -1.26 0.17
N ILE A 56 -26.17 -0.12 0.73
CA ILE A 56 -26.43 1.10 -0.02
C ILE A 56 -25.20 2.02 -0.17
N TYR A 57 -24.18 1.84 0.67
CA TYR A 57 -22.91 2.59 0.66
C TYR A 57 -21.70 1.69 0.36
N HIS A 58 -21.63 0.48 0.95
CA HIS A 58 -20.65 -0.63 0.75
C HIS A 58 -19.17 -0.34 1.01
N GLN A 59 -18.66 0.85 0.65
CA GLN A 59 -17.32 1.39 0.94
C GLN A 59 -17.11 2.80 0.33
N GLY A 60 -18.15 3.40 -0.24
CA GLY A 60 -18.05 4.64 -1.01
C GLY A 60 -17.45 4.45 -2.42
N GLY A 61 -17.22 5.55 -3.14
CA GLY A 61 -16.64 5.55 -4.49
C GLY A 61 -17.63 5.44 -5.65
N ALA A 62 -18.89 5.09 -5.38
CA ALA A 62 -20.03 5.22 -6.29
C ALA A 62 -21.32 5.38 -5.47
N VAL A 63 -22.40 5.85 -6.09
CA VAL A 63 -23.73 5.94 -5.45
C VAL A 63 -24.66 4.94 -6.11
N TYR A 64 -25.11 3.95 -5.34
CA TYR A 64 -26.10 2.99 -5.79
C TYR A 64 -27.48 3.64 -5.95
N SER A 65 -28.30 3.16 -6.89
CA SER A 65 -29.63 3.71 -7.13
C SER A 65 -30.56 3.51 -5.93
N ALA A 66 -30.40 2.40 -5.20
CA ALA A 66 -31.05 2.18 -3.91
C ALA A 66 -30.62 3.19 -2.84
N GLY A 67 -29.33 3.55 -2.78
CA GLY A 67 -28.83 4.55 -1.85
C GLY A 67 -29.44 5.92 -2.09
N ALA A 68 -29.46 6.37 -3.34
CA ALA A 68 -30.10 7.64 -3.71
C ALA A 68 -31.61 7.66 -3.38
N ALA A 69 -32.31 6.54 -3.58
CA ALA A 69 -33.72 6.42 -3.26
C ALA A 69 -34.01 6.33 -1.75
N ALA A 70 -33.07 5.83 -0.94
CA ALA A 70 -33.22 5.69 0.51
C ALA A 70 -33.06 7.01 1.28
N LEU A 71 -32.34 7.99 0.72
CA LEU A 71 -31.99 9.24 1.42
C LEU A 71 -33.18 10.02 2.02
N PRO A 72 -34.30 10.24 1.29
CA PRO A 72 -35.47 10.92 1.84
C PRO A 72 -36.02 10.23 3.10
N PHE A 73 -36.08 8.91 3.09
CA PHE A 73 -36.56 8.12 4.24
C PHE A 73 -35.57 8.14 5.41
N LEU A 74 -34.26 8.12 5.12
CA LEU A 74 -33.24 8.29 6.16
C LEU A 74 -33.32 9.67 6.83
N LEU A 75 -33.68 10.72 6.09
CA LEU A 75 -33.95 12.06 6.66
C LEU A 75 -35.18 12.05 7.58
N GLU A 76 -36.27 11.39 7.19
CA GLU A 76 -37.46 11.23 8.03
C GLU A 76 -37.14 10.47 9.33
N LEU A 77 -36.38 9.37 9.23
CA LEU A 77 -35.93 8.59 10.39
C LEU A 77 -35.01 9.41 11.31
N ALA A 78 -34.10 10.21 10.74
CA ALA A 78 -33.25 11.11 11.51
C ALA A 78 -34.05 12.18 12.26
N ALA A 79 -35.15 12.67 11.69
CA ALA A 79 -36.01 13.68 12.32
C ALA A 79 -37.00 13.12 13.35
N ALA A 80 -37.26 11.81 13.36
CA ALA A 80 -38.25 11.18 14.23
C ALA A 80 -37.85 11.25 15.72
N PRO A 81 -38.51 12.07 16.57
CA PRO A 81 -38.09 12.23 17.95
C PRO A 81 -38.23 10.94 18.75
N GLY A 82 -37.19 10.60 19.51
CA GLY A 82 -37.18 9.40 20.37
C GLY A 82 -36.96 8.08 19.64
N LEU A 83 -36.71 8.09 18.33
CA LEU A 83 -36.24 6.90 17.61
C LEU A 83 -34.80 6.57 18.05
N PRO A 84 -34.49 5.31 18.43
CA PRO A 84 -33.12 4.84 18.65
C PRO A 84 -32.23 4.98 17.39
N LEU A 85 -30.92 5.09 17.59
CA LEU A 85 -29.90 5.13 16.52
C LEU A 85 -29.96 6.32 15.55
N ARG A 86 -30.68 7.39 15.89
CA ARG A 86 -30.74 8.61 15.06
C ARG A 86 -29.37 9.20 14.73
N ALA A 87 -28.45 9.21 15.70
CA ALA A 87 -27.09 9.67 15.47
C ALA A 87 -26.38 8.85 14.37
N ALA A 88 -26.47 7.52 14.43
CA ALA A 88 -25.89 6.62 13.41
C ALA A 88 -26.55 6.79 12.03
N ILE A 89 -27.87 7.03 11.97
CA ILE A 89 -28.56 7.35 10.72
C ILE A 89 -28.06 8.69 10.14
N VAL A 90 -27.85 9.71 10.98
CA VAL A 90 -27.26 10.98 10.56
C VAL A 90 -25.81 10.80 10.09
N GLU A 91 -25.03 9.93 10.73
CA GLU A 91 -23.68 9.59 10.26
C GLU A 91 -23.71 8.96 8.86
N LEU A 92 -24.64 8.03 8.59
CA LEU A 92 -24.85 7.45 7.26
C LEU A 92 -25.20 8.53 6.22
N LEU A 93 -26.13 9.43 6.53
CA LEU A 93 -26.43 10.61 5.70
C LEU A 93 -25.17 11.49 5.48
N GLY A 94 -24.33 11.63 6.52
CA GLY A 94 -23.06 12.35 6.49
C GLY A 94 -22.08 11.76 5.49
N ARG A 95 -22.00 10.43 5.39
CA ARG A 95 -21.17 9.77 4.37
C ARG A 95 -21.66 10.10 2.96
N PHE A 96 -22.97 10.13 2.72
CA PHE A 96 -23.52 10.59 1.44
C PHE A 96 -23.28 12.08 1.18
N ALA A 97 -23.28 12.93 2.21
CA ALA A 97 -22.94 14.34 2.09
C ALA A 97 -21.44 14.57 1.79
N ALA A 98 -20.56 13.70 2.28
CA ALA A 98 -19.12 13.74 2.03
C ALA A 98 -18.73 13.16 0.66
N LEU A 99 -19.46 12.16 0.14
CA LEU A 99 -19.16 11.49 -1.14
C LEU A 99 -18.83 12.43 -2.31
N PRO A 100 -19.58 13.52 -2.58
CA PRO A 100 -19.25 14.45 -3.66
C PRO A 100 -17.86 15.10 -3.53
N ASN A 101 -17.32 15.19 -2.31
CA ASN A 101 -16.02 15.76 -2.06
C ASN A 101 -14.86 14.80 -2.37
N ASP A 102 -15.15 13.48 -2.40
CA ASP A 102 -14.15 12.42 -2.57
C ASP A 102 -14.22 11.77 -3.97
N MET A 103 -15.39 11.80 -4.61
CA MET A 103 -15.61 11.20 -5.93
C MET A 103 -14.88 11.95 -7.06
N ARG A 104 -14.44 11.20 -8.07
CA ARG A 104 -13.86 11.72 -9.33
C ARG A 104 -14.85 11.54 -10.48
N GLU A 105 -14.66 12.30 -11.56
CA GLU A 105 -15.43 12.09 -12.81
C GLU A 105 -15.13 10.70 -13.43
N PRO A 106 -16.13 10.02 -14.03
CA PRO A 106 -17.51 10.48 -14.24
C PRO A 106 -18.48 10.23 -13.06
N TRP A 107 -18.04 9.55 -12.00
CA TRP A 107 -18.93 9.13 -10.89
C TRP A 107 -19.52 10.30 -10.09
N SER A 108 -18.82 11.43 -10.00
CA SER A 108 -19.32 12.66 -9.35
C SER A 108 -20.55 13.27 -10.06
N SER A 109 -20.64 13.11 -11.37
CA SER A 109 -21.72 13.65 -12.22
C SER A 109 -22.85 12.65 -12.50
N ASP A 110 -22.72 11.42 -11.99
CA ASP A 110 -23.71 10.37 -12.14
C ASP A 110 -25.09 10.78 -11.59
N GLU A 111 -26.14 10.19 -12.15
CA GLU A 111 -27.53 10.50 -11.83
C GLU A 111 -27.85 10.28 -10.36
N GLN A 112 -27.40 9.15 -9.81
CA GLN A 112 -27.66 8.80 -8.41
C GLN A 112 -26.93 9.77 -7.46
N ALA A 113 -25.71 10.19 -7.81
CA ALA A 113 -24.96 11.19 -7.06
C ALA A 113 -25.65 12.56 -7.11
N ARG A 114 -26.22 12.96 -8.25
CA ARG A 114 -27.04 14.19 -8.36
C ARG A 114 -28.31 14.09 -7.51
N SER A 115 -29.02 12.97 -7.57
CA SER A 115 -30.24 12.73 -6.80
C SER A 115 -29.99 12.79 -5.29
N CYS A 116 -28.86 12.24 -4.81
CA CYS A 116 -28.46 12.38 -3.41
C CYS A 116 -28.30 13.84 -2.99
N ARG A 117 -27.62 14.65 -3.81
CA ARG A 117 -27.43 16.07 -3.54
C ARG A 117 -28.75 16.82 -3.49
N VAL A 118 -29.68 16.52 -4.40
CA VAL A 118 -31.03 17.10 -4.41
C VAL A 118 -31.78 16.76 -3.12
N ALA A 119 -31.77 15.49 -2.70
CA ALA A 119 -32.42 15.06 -1.46
C ALA A 119 -31.83 15.77 -0.22
N LEU A 120 -30.50 15.88 -0.12
CA LEU A 120 -29.83 16.59 0.97
C LEU A 120 -30.09 18.10 0.95
N ILE A 121 -30.23 18.72 -0.23
CA ILE A 121 -30.61 20.13 -0.36
C ILE A 121 -32.06 20.34 0.11
N ALA A 122 -32.97 19.44 -0.27
CA ALA A 122 -34.37 19.47 0.16
C ALA A 122 -34.50 19.25 1.68
N GLY A 123 -33.66 18.39 2.26
CA GLY A 123 -33.61 18.13 3.70
C GLY A 123 -32.86 19.18 4.52
N HIS A 124 -32.40 20.28 3.94
CA HIS A 124 -31.55 21.26 4.62
C HIS A 124 -32.13 21.77 5.94
N ASP A 125 -33.39 22.23 5.93
CA ASP A 125 -34.00 22.85 7.12
C ASP A 125 -34.20 21.82 8.25
N LEU A 126 -34.45 20.56 7.89
CA LEU A 126 -34.49 19.42 8.83
C LEU A 126 -33.11 19.19 9.46
N LEU A 127 -32.06 19.12 8.64
CA LEU A 127 -30.68 18.94 9.12
C LEU A 127 -30.25 20.10 10.02
N VAL A 128 -30.61 21.34 9.69
CA VAL A 128 -30.35 22.50 10.55
C VAL A 128 -31.12 22.40 11.87
N ALA A 129 -32.39 21.97 11.85
CA ALA A 129 -33.18 21.80 13.06
C ALA A 129 -32.60 20.74 14.02
N LEU A 130 -31.95 19.70 13.50
CA LEU A 130 -31.28 18.68 14.32
C LEU A 130 -30.09 19.21 15.12
N LEU A 131 -29.56 20.40 14.80
CA LEU A 131 -28.54 21.05 15.64
C LEU A 131 -29.09 21.41 17.03
N ASP A 132 -30.41 21.52 17.20
CA ASP A 132 -31.06 21.81 18.48
C ASP A 132 -31.64 20.56 19.14
N ASP A 133 -31.26 19.36 18.68
CA ASP A 133 -31.73 18.10 19.27
C ASP A 133 -31.31 17.96 20.74
N THR A 134 -32.17 17.35 21.54
CA THR A 134 -31.88 17.06 22.95
C THR A 134 -30.73 16.06 23.11
N ASP A 135 -30.55 15.14 22.15
CA ASP A 135 -29.49 14.16 22.16
C ASP A 135 -28.16 14.78 21.65
N PRO A 136 -27.12 14.88 22.50
CA PRO A 136 -25.82 15.42 22.08
C PRO A 136 -25.18 14.61 20.94
N ALA A 137 -25.43 13.30 20.84
CA ALA A 137 -24.88 12.48 19.76
C ALA A 137 -25.47 12.87 18.40
N VAL A 138 -26.78 13.17 18.36
CA VAL A 138 -27.45 13.67 17.14
C VAL A 138 -26.90 15.05 16.75
N ARG A 139 -26.74 15.96 17.72
CA ARG A 139 -26.15 17.29 17.46
C ARG A 139 -24.73 17.19 16.89
N ALA A 140 -23.91 16.29 17.43
CA ALA A 140 -22.55 16.07 16.94
C ALA A 140 -22.51 15.50 15.53
N ALA A 141 -23.29 14.43 15.27
CA ALA A 141 -23.37 13.80 13.95
C ALA A 141 -23.84 14.80 12.87
N VAL A 142 -24.88 15.61 13.17
CA VAL A 142 -25.40 16.55 12.18
C VAL A 142 -24.48 17.74 11.95
N ALA A 143 -23.72 18.16 12.96
CA ALA A 143 -22.72 19.22 12.79
C ALA A 143 -21.60 18.81 11.84
N ASP A 144 -21.10 17.57 11.97
CA ASP A 144 -20.08 17.02 11.07
C ASP A 144 -20.63 16.85 9.64
N LEU A 145 -21.88 16.35 9.50
CA LEU A 145 -22.58 16.28 8.21
C LEU A 145 -22.69 17.65 7.54
N LEU A 146 -23.17 18.66 8.28
CA LEU A 146 -23.43 19.99 7.73
C LEU A 146 -22.15 20.68 7.25
N TRP A 147 -21.01 20.43 7.88
CA TRP A 147 -19.72 20.93 7.37
C TRP A 147 -19.35 20.34 6.01
N GLU A 148 -19.50 19.03 5.82
CA GLU A 148 -19.21 18.37 4.54
C GLU A 148 -20.22 18.75 3.45
N TYR A 149 -21.50 18.83 3.81
CA TYR A 149 -22.59 19.31 2.95
C TYR A 149 -22.36 20.75 2.47
N ALA A 150 -21.95 21.65 3.37
CA ALA A 150 -21.75 23.05 3.05
C ALA A 150 -20.59 23.30 2.07
N ARG A 151 -19.70 22.32 1.84
CA ARG A 151 -18.62 22.45 0.84
C ARG A 151 -19.13 22.58 -0.58
N TRP A 152 -20.22 21.90 -0.94
CA TRP A 152 -20.75 21.89 -2.31
C TRP A 152 -22.18 22.43 -2.41
N SER A 153 -22.90 22.58 -1.30
CA SER A 153 -24.30 23.01 -1.32
C SER A 153 -24.47 24.50 -1.67
N PRO A 154 -25.51 24.88 -2.43
CA PRO A 154 -25.88 26.29 -2.61
C PRO A 154 -26.34 26.96 -1.29
N ARG A 155 -26.72 26.18 -0.27
CA ARG A 155 -27.11 26.68 1.07
C ARG A 155 -25.94 26.69 2.06
N ALA A 156 -24.71 26.77 1.57
CA ALA A 156 -23.50 26.79 2.38
C ALA A 156 -23.49 27.91 3.43
N GLN A 157 -23.98 29.11 3.07
CA GLN A 157 -24.03 30.26 3.98
C GLN A 157 -24.99 30.03 5.15
N ASP A 158 -26.17 29.47 4.89
CA ASP A 158 -27.17 29.17 5.92
C ASP A 158 -26.65 28.10 6.88
N ALA A 159 -26.11 27.00 6.34
CA ALA A 159 -25.53 25.92 7.14
C ALA A 159 -24.36 26.42 8.01
N ALA A 160 -23.42 27.16 7.41
CA ALA A 160 -22.26 27.70 8.13
C ALA A 160 -22.67 28.68 9.24
N ARG A 161 -23.73 29.48 9.01
CA ARG A 161 -24.28 30.38 10.03
C ARG A 161 -24.91 29.58 11.18
N ALA A 162 -25.73 28.57 10.89
CA ALA A 162 -26.35 27.74 11.91
C ALA A 162 -25.31 27.03 12.79
N LEU A 163 -24.24 26.50 12.19
CA LEU A 163 -23.12 25.88 12.92
C LEU A 163 -22.39 26.88 13.82
N ALA A 164 -22.18 28.11 13.36
CA ALA A 164 -21.56 29.16 14.15
C ALA A 164 -22.47 29.68 15.28
N ASP A 165 -23.78 29.73 15.05
CA ASP A 165 -24.79 30.10 16.06
C ASP A 165 -24.88 29.04 17.16
N ARG A 166 -24.74 27.75 16.80
CA ARG A 166 -24.78 26.65 17.76
C ARG A 166 -23.70 26.72 18.84
N ASP A 167 -22.48 27.14 18.50
CA ASP A 167 -21.36 27.24 19.47
C ASP A 167 -21.67 28.15 20.67
N ALA A 168 -22.51 29.18 20.49
CA ALA A 168 -22.82 30.15 21.54
C ALA A 168 -23.65 29.54 22.69
N VAL A 169 -24.48 28.54 22.38
CA VAL A 169 -25.43 27.92 23.32
C VAL A 169 -25.10 26.46 23.62
N GLU A 170 -24.14 25.86 22.91
CA GLU A 170 -23.79 24.45 23.07
C GLU A 170 -23.17 24.18 24.46
N PRO A 171 -23.76 23.32 25.29
CA PRO A 171 -23.15 22.92 26.56
C PRO A 171 -21.96 21.97 26.38
N ASP A 172 -21.98 21.09 25.37
CA ASP A 172 -20.95 20.08 25.17
C ASP A 172 -19.67 20.66 24.56
N LEU A 173 -18.59 20.58 25.34
CA LEU A 173 -17.27 21.03 24.94
C LEU A 173 -16.68 20.24 23.78
N ALA A 174 -16.97 18.93 23.67
CA ALA A 174 -16.48 18.10 22.58
C ALA A 174 -17.05 18.55 21.24
N LEU A 175 -18.34 18.88 21.19
CA LEU A 175 -18.97 19.45 19.99
C LEU A 175 -18.38 20.82 19.65
N ARG A 176 -18.16 21.70 20.63
CA ARG A 176 -17.52 23.01 20.40
C ARG A 176 -16.09 22.89 19.86
N VAL A 177 -15.34 21.87 20.29
CA VAL A 177 -14.04 21.51 19.69
C VAL A 177 -14.23 21.03 18.24
N SER A 178 -15.18 20.12 17.98
CA SER A 178 -15.44 19.62 16.62
C SER A 178 -15.84 20.73 15.65
N LEU A 179 -16.73 21.65 16.03
CA LEU A 179 -17.17 22.78 15.20
C LEU A 179 -15.98 23.57 14.63
N ARG A 180 -14.94 23.79 15.44
CA ARG A 180 -13.71 24.48 15.03
C ARG A 180 -12.85 23.61 14.11
N LEU A 181 -12.57 22.37 14.53
CA LEU A 181 -11.65 21.48 13.82
C LEU A 181 -12.22 20.99 12.48
N ALA A 182 -13.48 20.56 12.46
CA ALA A 182 -14.22 20.12 11.27
C ALA A 182 -14.53 21.30 10.35
N GLY A 183 -14.97 22.45 10.88
CA GLY A 183 -15.20 23.64 10.08
C GLY A 183 -13.95 24.12 9.35
N ALA A 184 -12.81 24.18 10.03
CA ALA A 184 -11.54 24.53 9.40
C ALA A 184 -11.12 23.52 8.32
N ARG A 185 -11.44 22.22 8.54
CA ARG A 185 -11.24 21.11 7.58
C ARG A 185 -12.04 21.36 6.30
N ALA A 186 -13.34 21.66 6.46
CA ALA A 186 -14.25 21.92 5.36
C ALA A 186 -13.89 23.20 4.60
N ALA A 187 -13.53 24.27 5.32
CA ALA A 187 -13.12 25.54 4.71
C ALA A 187 -11.85 25.37 3.85
N ALA A 188 -10.83 24.67 4.37
CA ALA A 188 -9.62 24.36 3.62
C ALA A 188 -9.91 23.45 2.40
N GLY A 189 -10.76 22.44 2.57
CA GLY A 189 -11.20 21.56 1.48
C GLY A 189 -11.94 22.30 0.36
N ALA A 190 -12.91 23.15 0.72
CA ALA A 190 -13.63 23.99 -0.24
C ALA A 190 -12.71 24.95 -1.00
N ARG A 191 -11.72 25.54 -0.31
CA ARG A 191 -10.70 26.39 -0.93
C ARG A 191 -9.85 25.62 -1.94
N ALA A 192 -9.37 24.42 -1.57
CA ALA A 192 -8.57 23.57 -2.45
C ALA A 192 -9.33 23.14 -3.71
N SER A 193 -10.64 22.89 -3.58
CA SER A 193 -11.54 22.56 -4.70
C SER A 193 -12.03 23.78 -5.50
N GLY A 194 -11.72 25.01 -5.08
CA GLY A 194 -12.17 26.23 -5.76
C GLY A 194 -13.68 26.50 -5.63
N PHE A 195 -14.35 25.94 -4.61
CA PHE A 195 -15.78 26.11 -4.44
C PHE A 195 -16.15 27.51 -3.90
N PRO A 196 -17.25 28.13 -4.37
CA PRO A 196 -17.72 29.42 -3.85
C PRO A 196 -18.03 29.41 -2.34
N SER A 197 -18.35 28.23 -1.80
CA SER A 197 -18.58 27.98 -0.39
C SER A 197 -17.36 28.26 0.50
N ALA A 198 -16.14 28.33 -0.06
CA ALA A 198 -14.93 28.58 0.72
C ALA A 198 -15.01 29.88 1.55
N ALA A 199 -15.63 30.94 1.01
CA ALA A 199 -15.78 32.22 1.69
C ALA A 199 -16.71 32.15 2.92
N PRO A 200 -17.98 31.70 2.83
CA PRO A 200 -18.86 31.59 3.99
C PRO A 200 -18.34 30.60 5.04
N LEU A 201 -17.73 29.48 4.65
CA LEU A 201 -17.13 28.53 5.59
C LEU A 201 -15.96 29.18 6.36
N THR A 202 -15.06 29.88 5.65
CA THR A 202 -13.94 30.60 6.28
C THR A 202 -14.44 31.66 7.26
N ALA A 203 -15.49 32.41 6.91
CA ALA A 203 -16.07 33.43 7.78
C ALA A 203 -16.68 32.82 9.06
N ALA A 204 -17.41 31.72 8.94
CA ALA A 204 -17.99 31.01 10.09
C ALA A 204 -16.89 30.47 11.03
N VAL A 205 -15.84 29.86 10.48
CA VAL A 205 -14.71 29.36 11.28
C VAL A 205 -13.95 30.49 11.96
N ARG A 206 -13.73 31.63 11.28
CA ARG A 206 -13.12 32.82 11.92
C ARG A 206 -13.94 33.30 13.12
N ARG A 207 -15.26 33.37 12.98
CA ARG A 207 -16.15 33.70 14.10
C ARG A 207 -16.01 32.71 15.26
N LEU A 208 -15.94 31.40 14.99
CA LEU A 208 -15.71 30.38 16.02
C LEU A 208 -14.33 30.51 16.69
N VAL A 209 -13.30 30.85 15.91
CA VAL A 209 -11.94 31.11 16.40
C VAL A 209 -11.89 32.38 17.23
N GLU A 210 -12.64 33.42 16.90
CA GLU A 210 -12.64 34.71 17.59
C GLU A 210 -13.57 34.72 18.81
N ALA A 211 -14.57 33.84 18.87
CA ALA A 211 -15.51 33.74 19.98
C ALA A 211 -14.78 33.48 21.31
N VAL A 212 -14.56 34.56 22.08
CA VAL A 212 -14.05 34.51 23.45
C VAL A 212 -15.27 34.44 24.36
N GLY A 213 -15.37 33.36 25.12
CA GLY A 213 -16.51 33.12 26.00
C GLY A 213 -16.18 32.09 27.06
N ARG A 214 -17.20 31.39 27.56
CA ARG A 214 -17.02 30.27 28.49
C ARG A 214 -16.09 29.21 27.91
N ASP A 215 -15.22 28.65 28.76
CA ASP A 215 -14.22 27.63 28.41
C ASP A 215 -13.12 28.10 27.44
N ALA A 216 -12.78 29.41 27.43
CA ALA A 216 -11.76 29.97 26.54
C ALA A 216 -10.43 29.20 26.60
N ASP A 217 -9.90 28.96 27.80
CA ASP A 217 -8.64 28.23 28.00
C ASP A 217 -8.73 26.81 27.45
N ALA A 218 -9.84 26.12 27.73
CA ALA A 218 -10.12 24.77 27.27
C ALA A 218 -10.27 24.66 25.74
N LEU A 219 -10.61 25.75 25.04
CA LEU A 219 -10.75 25.80 23.58
C LEU A 219 -9.50 26.32 22.85
N THR A 220 -8.44 26.68 23.58
CA THR A 220 -7.22 27.28 23.02
C THR A 220 -6.62 26.43 21.90
N LEU A 221 -6.44 25.12 22.13
CA LEU A 221 -5.89 24.22 21.11
C LEU A 221 -6.78 24.18 19.86
N ALA A 222 -8.10 24.05 20.01
CA ALA A 222 -9.02 24.02 18.87
C ALA A 222 -9.02 25.33 18.08
N ARG A 223 -8.93 26.48 18.78
CA ARG A 223 -8.84 27.82 18.16
C ARG A 223 -7.55 27.96 17.36
N LEU A 224 -6.39 27.63 17.94
CA LEU A 224 -5.09 27.71 17.26
C LEU A 224 -5.02 26.73 16.07
N ALA A 225 -5.49 25.50 16.23
CA ALA A 225 -5.52 24.51 15.16
C ALA A 225 -6.42 24.94 14.00
N ALA A 226 -7.61 25.49 14.29
CA ALA A 226 -8.50 26.01 13.27
C ALA A 226 -7.92 27.26 12.59
N ALA A 227 -7.34 28.20 13.35
CA ALA A 227 -6.69 29.39 12.82
C ALA A 227 -5.54 29.03 11.88
N ARG A 228 -4.64 28.14 12.31
CA ARG A 228 -3.49 27.68 11.49
C ARG A 228 -3.94 27.03 10.19
N ARG A 229 -5.05 26.30 10.20
CA ARG A 229 -5.56 25.68 8.96
C ARG A 229 -6.09 26.71 7.97
N LEU A 230 -6.66 27.81 8.44
CA LEU A 230 -7.11 28.91 7.58
C LEU A 230 -5.92 29.75 7.08
N ASP A 231 -4.93 29.95 7.95
CA ASP A 231 -3.71 30.71 7.68
C ASP A 231 -2.52 30.03 8.38
N PRO A 232 -1.59 29.38 7.65
CA PRO A 232 -0.43 28.71 8.23
C PRO A 232 0.46 29.59 9.11
N ALA A 233 0.39 30.92 8.99
CA ALA A 233 1.14 31.86 9.83
C ALA A 233 0.48 32.16 11.19
N ALA A 234 -0.79 31.75 11.40
CA ALA A 234 -1.59 32.17 12.56
C ALA A 234 -1.17 31.51 13.89
N ALA A 235 -0.49 30.37 13.86
CA ALA A 235 0.05 29.71 15.04
C ALA A 235 1.26 28.89 14.65
N THR A 236 2.31 28.86 15.48
CA THR A 236 3.49 28.02 15.28
C THR A 236 3.24 26.60 15.79
N TRP A 237 4.13 25.66 15.45
CA TRP A 237 4.09 24.31 16.03
C TRP A 237 4.20 24.33 17.56
N ARG A 238 4.95 25.32 18.10
CA ARG A 238 5.17 25.47 19.53
C ARG A 238 3.91 25.95 20.24
N ASP A 239 3.21 26.93 19.67
CA ASP A 239 1.93 27.40 20.22
C ASP A 239 0.91 26.25 20.30
N LEU A 240 0.85 25.41 19.26
CA LEU A 240 -0.02 24.23 19.24
C LEU A 240 0.38 23.19 20.28
N LEU A 241 1.67 22.91 20.42
CA LEU A 241 2.18 21.96 21.41
C LEU A 241 1.91 22.43 22.83
N ASP A 242 2.24 23.69 23.13
CA ASP A 242 2.04 24.29 24.44
C ASP A 242 0.55 24.30 24.81
N ALA A 243 -0.33 24.66 23.87
CA ALA A 243 -1.77 24.57 24.07
C ALA A 243 -2.25 23.12 24.25
N ALA A 244 -1.68 22.14 23.53
CA ALA A 244 -2.09 20.75 23.67
C ALA A 244 -1.71 20.14 25.02
N LEU A 245 -0.55 20.53 25.56
CA LEU A 245 -0.02 20.03 26.83
C LEU A 245 -0.44 20.89 28.04
N ALA A 246 -1.09 22.03 27.82
CA ALA A 246 -1.54 22.91 28.89
C ALA A 246 -2.43 22.16 29.91
N PRO A 247 -2.25 22.40 31.24
CA PRO A 247 -3.08 21.77 32.27
C PRO A 247 -4.59 22.02 32.12
N ALA A 248 -4.95 23.16 31.53
CA ALA A 248 -6.34 23.55 31.26
C ALA A 248 -6.97 22.79 30.08
N THR A 249 -6.20 22.01 29.31
CA THR A 249 -6.70 21.34 28.11
C THR A 249 -7.53 20.10 28.48
N PRO A 250 -8.84 20.09 28.17
CA PRO A 250 -9.74 19.00 28.51
C PRO A 250 -9.53 17.83 27.55
N ARG A 251 -8.53 16.99 27.82
CA ARG A 251 -8.07 15.90 26.93
C ARG A 251 -9.21 15.05 26.35
N ARG A 252 -10.23 14.70 27.13
CA ARG A 252 -11.38 13.89 26.67
C ARG A 252 -12.21 14.54 25.54
N ALA A 253 -12.19 15.86 25.42
CA ALA A 253 -12.92 16.59 24.37
C ALA A 253 -12.14 16.65 23.04
N TYR A 254 -10.87 16.28 23.03
CA TYR A 254 -9.99 16.43 21.86
C TYR A 254 -9.69 15.10 21.19
N PRO A 255 -9.94 14.95 19.88
CA PRO A 255 -9.62 13.73 19.13
C PRO A 255 -8.13 13.34 19.20
N ALA A 256 -7.23 14.32 19.25
CA ALA A 256 -5.78 14.10 19.37
C ALA A 256 -5.38 13.37 20.68
N TRP A 257 -6.23 13.43 21.70
CA TRP A 257 -6.04 12.81 23.01
C TRP A 257 -6.80 11.49 23.19
N ARG A 258 -7.47 10.98 22.13
CA ARG A 258 -7.99 9.60 22.14
C ARG A 258 -6.86 8.61 22.42
N GLU A 259 -7.22 7.49 23.04
CA GLU A 259 -6.26 6.47 23.49
C GLU A 259 -5.11 7.08 24.31
N ASP A 260 -5.47 7.98 25.25
CA ASP A 260 -4.55 8.69 26.14
C ASP A 260 -3.40 9.45 25.44
N GLY A 261 -3.64 9.96 24.22
CA GLY A 261 -2.69 10.80 23.48
C GLY A 261 -1.88 10.09 22.40
N ALA A 262 -2.25 8.86 22.03
CA ALA A 262 -1.58 8.12 20.95
C ALA A 262 -1.60 8.84 19.59
N HIS A 263 -2.55 9.75 19.36
CA HIS A 263 -2.68 10.51 18.12
C HIS A 263 -2.16 11.96 18.22
N LEU A 264 -1.60 12.37 19.37
CA LEU A 264 -1.25 13.76 19.60
C LEU A 264 -0.16 14.25 18.64
N ALA A 265 0.96 13.53 18.57
CA ALA A 265 2.09 13.91 17.73
C ALA A 265 1.72 13.95 16.24
N THR A 266 0.98 12.94 15.75
CA THR A 266 0.56 12.88 14.34
C THR A 266 -0.45 13.97 13.99
N ALA A 267 -1.38 14.31 14.89
CA ALA A 267 -2.30 15.42 14.70
C ALA A 267 -1.58 16.78 14.65
N LEU A 268 -0.61 17.02 15.53
CA LEU A 268 0.20 18.24 15.53
C LEU A 268 1.06 18.36 14.27
N CYS A 269 1.70 17.26 13.83
CA CYS A 269 2.42 17.23 12.56
C CYS A 269 1.50 17.52 11.37
N ALA A 270 0.31 16.89 11.31
CA ALA A 270 -0.65 17.14 10.24
C ALA A 270 -1.09 18.61 10.15
N LEU A 271 -1.21 19.30 11.30
CA LEU A 271 -1.48 20.74 11.34
C LEU A 271 -0.29 21.57 10.86
N CYS A 272 0.94 21.07 10.98
CA CYS A 272 2.15 21.75 10.52
C CYS A 272 2.34 21.67 9.00
N GLY A 273 1.67 20.75 8.31
CA GLY A 273 1.79 20.58 6.86
C GLY A 273 3.12 19.92 6.49
N ASP A 274 3.77 20.36 5.42
CA ASP A 274 5.08 19.85 4.99
C ASP A 274 6.25 20.65 5.61
N ASP A 275 6.20 20.92 6.92
CA ASP A 275 7.29 21.55 7.68
C ASP A 275 8.11 20.47 8.42
N PRO A 276 9.26 20.03 7.88
CA PRO A 276 10.05 18.95 8.46
C PRO A 276 10.69 19.35 9.78
N ALA A 277 11.04 20.62 9.96
CA ALA A 277 11.67 21.10 11.18
C ALA A 277 10.66 21.02 12.34
N ALA A 278 9.44 21.52 12.11
CA ALA A 278 8.35 21.40 13.07
C ALA A 278 8.05 19.93 13.42
N HIS A 279 8.01 19.03 12.43
CA HIS A 279 7.78 17.59 12.69
C HIS A 279 8.84 16.98 13.61
N LEU A 280 10.12 17.25 13.32
CA LEU A 280 11.22 16.74 14.14
C LEU A 280 11.18 17.31 15.56
N ASP A 281 10.86 18.59 15.72
CA ASP A 281 10.80 19.22 17.03
C ASP A 281 9.60 18.75 17.86
N ILE A 282 8.43 18.50 17.24
CA ILE A 282 7.28 17.86 17.89
C ILE A 282 7.65 16.45 18.37
N VAL A 283 8.28 15.64 17.52
CA VAL A 283 8.72 14.28 17.89
C VAL A 283 9.71 14.34 19.06
N ARG A 284 10.71 15.22 18.99
CA ARG A 284 11.70 15.39 20.07
C ARG A 284 11.07 15.80 21.39
N ALA A 285 10.07 16.66 21.37
CA ALA A 285 9.38 17.10 22.57
C ALA A 285 8.54 15.98 23.21
N LEU A 286 7.94 15.11 22.40
CA LEU A 286 6.96 14.12 22.88
C LEU A 286 7.53 12.71 23.10
N ILE A 287 8.69 12.37 22.52
CA ILE A 287 9.26 11.01 22.61
C ILE A 287 9.69 10.60 24.03
N GLY A 288 9.92 11.57 24.92
CA GLY A 288 10.24 11.36 26.33
C GLY A 288 9.10 11.72 27.30
N HIS A 289 7.88 11.90 26.81
CA HIS A 289 6.75 12.37 27.61
C HIS A 289 6.37 11.39 28.74
N GLU A 290 5.83 11.88 29.86
CA GLU A 290 5.45 11.04 31.01
C GLU A 290 4.39 9.96 30.65
N TYR A 291 3.37 10.33 29.87
CA TYR A 291 2.34 9.40 29.39
C TYR A 291 2.87 8.42 28.32
N PRO A 292 2.75 7.09 28.54
CA PRO A 292 3.21 6.08 27.59
C PRO A 292 2.61 6.21 26.19
N ARG A 293 1.30 6.47 26.09
CA ARG A 293 0.58 6.60 24.82
C ARG A 293 1.01 7.82 24.01
N VAL A 294 1.36 8.93 24.66
CA VAL A 294 1.95 10.09 23.97
C VAL A 294 3.31 9.73 23.34
N ARG A 295 4.15 8.96 24.06
CA ARG A 295 5.41 8.44 23.49
C ARG A 295 5.15 7.47 22.33
N THR A 296 4.12 6.63 22.42
CA THR A 296 3.68 5.76 21.32
C THR A 296 3.35 6.56 20.06
N GLY A 297 2.58 7.65 20.21
CA GLY A 297 2.27 8.57 19.12
C GLY A 297 3.49 9.30 18.56
N ALA A 298 4.45 9.68 19.42
CA ALA A 298 5.71 10.27 18.99
C ALA A 298 6.56 9.30 18.17
N LEU A 299 6.58 8.00 18.53
CA LEU A 299 7.23 6.95 17.74
C LEU A 299 6.52 6.74 16.39
N GLN A 300 5.19 6.86 16.33
CA GLN A 300 4.46 6.87 15.05
C GLN A 300 4.90 8.04 14.17
N ALA A 301 4.88 9.25 14.71
CA ALA A 301 5.31 10.45 13.98
C ALA A 301 6.79 10.39 13.57
N ALA A 302 7.65 9.76 14.38
CA ALA A 302 9.05 9.50 14.04
C ALA A 302 9.16 8.60 12.80
N GLY A 303 8.41 7.50 12.75
CA GLY A 303 8.33 6.62 11.58
C GLY A 303 7.83 7.36 10.34
N ASP A 304 6.78 8.17 10.46
CA ASP A 304 6.23 8.95 9.36
C ASP A 304 7.24 10.00 8.84
N ALA A 305 8.06 10.58 9.72
CA ALA A 305 9.12 11.50 9.33
C ALA A 305 10.28 10.78 8.62
N MET A 306 10.73 9.64 9.16
CA MET A 306 11.77 8.80 8.56
C MET A 306 11.38 8.22 7.20
N LEU A 307 10.09 7.89 7.02
CA LEU A 307 9.54 7.42 5.75
C LEU A 307 9.53 8.52 4.68
N ARG A 308 9.32 9.78 5.08
CA ARG A 308 9.22 10.92 4.14
C ARG A 308 10.55 11.57 3.84
N ARG A 309 11.49 11.60 4.80
CA ARG A 309 12.75 12.37 4.70
C ARG A 309 13.96 11.56 5.14
N ARG A 310 15.06 11.72 4.41
CA ARG A 310 16.35 11.05 4.68
C ARG A 310 17.04 11.68 5.89
N SER A 311 17.01 13.01 5.99
CA SER A 311 17.57 13.79 7.10
C SER A 311 16.94 13.48 8.47
N ALA A 312 15.71 12.97 8.50
CA ALA A 312 15.02 12.58 9.72
C ALA A 312 15.67 11.37 10.42
N VAL A 313 16.25 10.43 9.66
CA VAL A 313 16.87 9.21 10.21
C VAL A 313 18.02 9.52 11.18
N PRO A 314 19.11 10.21 10.76
CA PRO A 314 20.21 10.50 11.68
C PRO A 314 19.78 11.38 12.87
N ALA A 315 18.76 12.22 12.70
CA ALA A 315 18.23 13.08 13.75
C ALA A 315 17.45 12.31 14.84
N LEU A 316 16.79 11.21 14.48
CA LEU A 316 15.87 10.47 15.36
C LEU A 316 16.47 9.19 15.93
N VAL A 317 17.40 8.54 15.23
CA VAL A 317 18.03 7.28 15.66
C VAL A 317 18.57 7.32 17.10
N PRO A 318 19.26 8.37 17.58
CA PRO A 318 19.70 8.43 18.98
C PRO A 318 18.55 8.35 20.00
N LEU A 319 17.40 8.96 19.68
CA LEU A 319 16.20 8.96 20.53
C LEU A 319 15.53 7.59 20.52
N LEU A 320 15.48 6.92 19.36
CA LEU A 320 14.97 5.55 19.22
C LEU A 320 15.81 4.56 20.05
N GLY A 321 17.14 4.71 20.03
CA GLY A 321 18.04 3.89 20.84
C GLY A 321 17.83 4.04 22.35
N ALA A 322 17.35 5.19 22.82
CA ALA A 322 16.92 5.39 24.20
C ALA A 322 15.55 4.74 24.49
N ALA A 323 14.61 4.83 23.54
CA ALA A 323 13.28 4.23 23.65
C ALA A 323 13.27 2.68 23.69
N LEU A 324 14.38 2.02 23.35
CA LEU A 324 14.56 0.58 23.61
C LEU A 324 14.46 0.20 25.10
N LYS A 325 14.61 1.16 26.02
CA LYS A 325 14.47 0.96 27.47
C LYS A 325 13.15 1.49 28.04
N ASP A 326 12.18 1.81 27.18
CA ASP A 326 10.88 2.31 27.61
C ASP A 326 10.16 1.29 28.52
N PRO A 327 9.55 1.71 29.63
CA PRO A 327 8.74 0.82 30.47
C PRO A 327 7.61 0.14 29.69
N GLU A 328 7.03 0.82 28.70
CA GLU A 328 5.93 0.33 27.88
C GLU A 328 6.43 -0.62 26.79
N PRO A 329 5.99 -1.89 26.78
CA PRO A 329 6.48 -2.89 25.82
C PRO A 329 6.20 -2.55 24.36
N GLU A 330 5.07 -1.88 24.08
CA GLU A 330 4.74 -1.42 22.73
C GLU A 330 5.76 -0.39 22.22
N ASN A 331 6.21 0.52 23.07
CA ASN A 331 7.19 1.55 22.70
C ASN A 331 8.56 0.93 22.42
N ARG A 332 9.01 -0.04 23.22
CA ARG A 332 10.25 -0.79 22.95
C ARG A 332 10.18 -1.51 21.60
N ALA A 333 9.04 -2.15 21.32
CA ALA A 333 8.81 -2.83 20.04
C ALA A 333 8.88 -1.84 18.86
N ARG A 334 8.14 -0.71 18.92
CA ARG A 334 8.18 0.32 17.87
C ARG A 334 9.58 0.93 17.69
N ALA A 335 10.33 1.14 18.78
CA ALA A 335 11.70 1.63 18.71
C ALA A 335 12.64 0.65 17.97
N ALA A 336 12.56 -0.65 18.28
CA ALA A 336 13.31 -1.68 17.58
C ALA A 336 12.93 -1.78 16.09
N ASP A 337 11.63 -1.65 15.76
CA ASP A 337 11.13 -1.60 14.38
C ASP A 337 11.77 -0.47 13.58
N LEU A 338 11.76 0.75 14.14
CA LEU A 338 12.29 1.93 13.48
C LEU A 338 13.82 1.89 13.33
N LEU A 339 14.52 1.29 14.30
CA LEU A 339 15.96 1.05 14.19
C LEU A 339 16.25 0.04 13.06
N ALA A 340 15.47 -1.03 12.94
CA ALA A 340 15.58 -1.95 11.81
C ALA A 340 15.34 -1.24 10.47
N ALA A 341 14.33 -0.36 10.40
CA ALA A 341 14.01 0.42 9.22
C ALA A 341 15.07 1.46 8.87
N ALA A 342 15.80 1.98 9.86
CA ALA A 342 16.91 2.90 9.67
C ALA A 342 18.13 2.27 8.96
N GLY A 343 18.21 0.94 8.89
CA GLY A 343 19.33 0.22 8.29
C GLY A 343 20.62 0.50 9.07
N ASP A 344 21.76 0.64 8.36
CA ASP A 344 23.09 0.82 8.97
C ASP A 344 23.17 1.94 10.02
N ALA A 345 22.34 2.99 9.90
CA ALA A 345 22.28 4.05 10.89
C ALA A 345 21.86 3.54 12.28
N GLY A 346 21.02 2.50 12.34
CA GLY A 346 20.55 1.86 13.57
C GLY A 346 21.58 0.95 14.25
N ALA A 347 22.62 0.50 13.52
CA ALA A 347 23.61 -0.48 14.00
C ALA A 347 24.40 -0.01 15.24
N ALA A 348 24.45 1.30 15.49
CA ALA A 348 25.05 1.86 16.70
C ALA A 348 24.38 1.38 18.01
N PHE A 349 23.20 0.76 17.92
CA PHE A 349 22.44 0.23 19.06
C PHE A 349 22.34 -1.30 19.10
N ASP A 350 23.14 -2.03 18.32
CA ASP A 350 23.05 -3.49 18.21
C ASP A 350 23.25 -4.22 19.54
N ASP A 351 24.10 -3.73 20.44
CA ASP A 351 24.24 -4.32 21.77
C ASP A 351 22.98 -4.15 22.63
N ARG A 352 22.23 -3.06 22.45
CA ARG A 352 20.94 -2.87 23.13
C ARG A 352 19.85 -3.72 22.50
N LEU A 353 19.86 -3.85 21.17
CA LEU A 353 18.94 -4.73 20.45
C LEU A 353 19.19 -6.19 20.83
N ALA A 354 20.45 -6.60 20.98
CA ALA A 354 20.82 -7.93 21.45
C ALA A 354 20.29 -8.22 22.85
N ALA A 355 20.40 -7.26 23.78
CA ALA A 355 19.80 -7.40 25.11
C ALA A 355 18.26 -7.49 25.06
N ALA A 356 17.62 -6.88 24.06
CA ALA A 356 16.17 -6.94 23.86
C ALA A 356 15.69 -8.27 23.25
N LEU A 357 16.59 -9.18 22.81
CA LEU A 357 16.19 -10.52 22.37
C LEU A 357 15.54 -11.34 23.50
N ASP A 358 15.90 -11.05 24.75
CA ASP A 358 15.34 -11.69 25.95
C ASP A 358 14.14 -10.92 26.54
N ASP A 359 13.57 -9.96 25.78
CA ASP A 359 12.42 -9.17 26.26
C ASP A 359 11.20 -10.07 26.51
N PRO A 360 10.54 -9.99 27.68
CA PRO A 360 9.36 -10.79 27.98
C PRO A 360 8.19 -10.51 27.02
N HIS A 361 8.16 -9.32 26.42
CA HIS A 361 7.21 -8.98 25.39
C HIS A 361 7.71 -9.44 24.02
N ARG A 362 7.20 -10.60 23.58
CA ARG A 362 7.56 -11.26 22.33
C ARG A 362 7.64 -10.33 21.09
N PRO A 363 6.71 -9.39 20.85
CA PRO A 363 6.81 -8.48 19.71
C PRO A 363 8.01 -7.52 19.75
N ALA A 364 8.56 -7.21 20.95
CA ALA A 364 9.76 -6.40 21.10
C ALA A 364 11.01 -7.23 20.77
N ALA A 365 11.14 -8.43 21.35
CA ALA A 365 12.21 -9.37 21.04
C ALA A 365 12.29 -9.72 19.56
N LEU A 366 11.13 -9.98 18.92
CA LEU A 366 11.04 -10.26 17.50
C LEU A 366 11.56 -9.11 16.63
N ARG A 367 11.21 -7.86 16.97
CA ARG A 367 11.67 -6.68 16.23
C ARG A 367 13.13 -6.36 16.47
N ALA A 368 13.65 -6.69 17.66
CA ALA A 368 15.07 -6.61 17.93
C ALA A 368 15.87 -7.63 17.09
N ALA A 369 15.39 -8.88 17.02
CA ALA A 369 15.96 -9.89 16.13
C ALA A 369 15.93 -9.46 14.66
N TRP A 370 14.82 -8.86 14.23
CA TRP A 370 14.69 -8.33 12.88
C TRP A 370 15.67 -7.18 12.60
N ALA A 371 15.84 -6.26 13.55
CA ALA A 371 16.82 -5.17 13.43
C ALA A 371 18.25 -5.73 13.26
N LEU A 372 18.65 -6.63 14.15
CA LEU A 372 19.94 -7.31 14.10
C LEU A 372 20.15 -8.06 12.78
N ALA A 373 19.13 -8.78 12.28
CA ALA A 373 19.19 -9.47 11.00
C ALA A 373 19.43 -8.49 9.85
N ARG A 374 18.76 -7.32 9.87
CA ARG A 374 18.93 -6.27 8.86
C ARG A 374 20.29 -5.57 8.93
N HIS A 375 20.91 -5.52 10.10
CA HIS A 375 22.27 -5.00 10.28
C HIS A 375 23.35 -6.06 9.99
N GLY A 376 22.96 -7.31 9.70
CA GLY A 376 23.88 -8.40 9.43
C GLY A 376 24.55 -8.97 10.68
N ASP A 377 23.95 -8.81 11.86
CA ASP A 377 24.49 -9.29 13.13
C ASP A 377 24.17 -10.78 13.37
N VAL A 378 25.19 -11.54 13.77
CA VAL A 378 25.10 -13.00 13.99
C VAL A 378 24.09 -13.39 15.08
N ARG A 379 23.82 -12.50 16.04
CA ARG A 379 22.91 -12.74 17.18
C ARG A 379 21.46 -12.93 16.71
N ALA A 380 21.11 -12.51 15.50
CA ALA A 380 19.79 -12.75 14.92
C ALA A 380 19.58 -14.19 14.46
N VAL A 381 20.64 -14.96 14.18
CA VAL A 381 20.56 -16.28 13.54
C VAL A 381 19.68 -17.24 14.33
N LEU A 382 19.80 -17.29 15.66
CA LEU A 382 18.99 -18.19 16.50
C LEU A 382 17.49 -17.90 16.38
N ALA A 383 17.10 -16.62 16.36
CA ALA A 383 15.71 -16.22 16.21
C ALA A 383 15.16 -16.55 14.81
N LEU A 384 15.99 -16.42 13.77
CA LEU A 384 15.62 -16.79 12.40
C LEU A 384 15.49 -18.30 12.23
N THR A 385 16.38 -19.09 12.82
CA THR A 385 16.29 -20.55 12.86
C THR A 385 15.01 -21.00 13.58
N HIS A 386 14.71 -20.41 14.75
CA HIS A 386 13.47 -20.69 15.47
C HIS A 386 12.23 -20.43 14.61
N ALA A 387 12.20 -19.29 13.89
CA ALA A 387 11.10 -18.91 13.02
C ALA A 387 10.93 -19.82 11.79
N LEU A 388 12.01 -20.43 11.29
CA LEU A 388 11.95 -21.44 10.23
C LEU A 388 11.33 -22.75 10.72
N ASP A 389 11.56 -23.12 11.99
CA ASP A 389 11.10 -24.35 12.59
C ASP A 389 9.68 -24.28 13.19
N HIS A 390 9.26 -23.11 13.68
CA HIS A 390 7.99 -22.91 14.37
C HIS A 390 7.10 -21.91 13.62
N GLU A 391 6.48 -22.34 12.54
CA GLU A 391 5.69 -21.47 11.65
C GLU A 391 4.35 -21.00 12.25
N GLU A 392 3.82 -21.75 13.22
CA GLU A 392 2.55 -21.44 13.91
C GLU A 392 2.72 -20.47 15.07
N ASP A 393 3.96 -20.25 15.48
CA ASP A 393 4.26 -19.19 16.42
C ASP A 393 3.94 -17.85 15.76
N ASP A 394 3.21 -16.97 16.44
CA ASP A 394 2.91 -15.59 16.02
C ASP A 394 4.16 -14.67 15.91
N GLY A 395 5.24 -15.17 15.30
CA GLY A 395 6.52 -14.53 15.06
C GLY A 395 6.55 -13.72 13.76
N PHE A 396 7.54 -13.99 12.90
CA PHE A 396 7.70 -13.26 11.65
C PHE A 396 6.50 -13.46 10.71
N GLY A 397 6.10 -12.40 10.01
CA GLY A 397 4.97 -12.39 9.08
C GLY A 397 5.38 -12.57 7.60
N PRO A 398 4.40 -12.58 6.69
CA PRO A 398 4.65 -12.50 5.26
C PRO A 398 5.13 -11.09 4.85
N SER A 399 5.84 -11.01 3.73
CA SER A 399 6.13 -9.72 3.10
C SER A 399 4.82 -9.05 2.65
N ALA A 400 4.58 -7.83 3.10
CA ALA A 400 3.37 -7.07 2.78
C ALA A 400 3.71 -5.71 2.15
N HIS A 401 2.77 -5.21 1.34
CA HIS A 401 2.84 -3.89 0.71
C HIS A 401 1.79 -2.97 1.33
N TYR A 402 2.18 -1.74 1.64
CA TYR A 402 1.31 -0.77 2.32
C TYR A 402 1.14 0.52 1.53
N GLY A 403 0.00 1.20 1.71
CA GLY A 403 -0.24 2.53 1.13
C GLY A 403 0.75 3.59 1.67
N GLY A 404 1.10 4.56 0.81
CA GLY A 404 2.33 5.37 0.92
C GLY A 404 2.35 6.59 1.85
N ASN A 405 1.39 6.79 2.76
CA ASN A 405 1.26 8.07 3.46
C ASN A 405 1.67 8.05 4.95
N PHE A 406 1.90 6.87 5.54
CA PHE A 406 2.32 6.72 6.94
C PHE A 406 3.12 5.43 7.15
N TYR A 407 3.87 5.38 8.24
CA TYR A 407 4.67 4.24 8.62
C TYR A 407 3.80 3.16 9.28
N TRP A 408 3.90 1.94 8.77
CA TRP A 408 3.11 0.82 9.28
C TRP A 408 3.95 -0.05 10.22
N PHE A 409 3.53 -0.16 11.47
CA PHE A 409 4.10 -1.12 12.43
C PHE A 409 3.42 -2.48 12.26
N THR A 410 3.99 -3.32 11.41
CA THR A 410 3.45 -4.66 11.15
C THR A 410 4.38 -5.74 11.66
N ARG A 411 3.96 -7.00 11.54
CA ARG A 411 4.87 -8.11 11.81
C ARG A 411 6.10 -8.00 10.89
N PRO A 412 7.32 -8.11 11.43
CA PRO A 412 8.54 -8.16 10.63
C PRO A 412 8.48 -9.30 9.62
N PRO A 413 8.84 -9.08 8.35
CA PRO A 413 8.71 -10.12 7.36
C PRO A 413 9.93 -11.05 7.35
N LEU A 414 9.68 -12.37 7.38
CA LEU A 414 10.74 -13.37 7.55
C LEU A 414 11.72 -13.39 6.38
N ARG A 415 11.20 -13.27 5.16
CA ARG A 415 11.99 -13.31 3.92
C ARG A 415 13.11 -12.28 3.96
N GLU A 416 12.76 -11.02 4.25
CA GLU A 416 13.74 -9.93 4.19
C GLU A 416 14.70 -9.93 5.38
N ALA A 417 14.30 -10.53 6.51
CA ALA A 417 15.22 -10.79 7.61
C ALA A 417 16.27 -11.85 7.22
N LEU A 418 15.84 -12.94 6.59
CA LEU A 418 16.73 -14.00 6.09
C LEU A 418 17.65 -13.48 4.98
N GLU A 419 17.10 -12.77 3.97
CA GLU A 419 17.87 -12.22 2.85
C GLU A 419 18.93 -11.21 3.30
N ALA A 420 18.66 -10.42 4.35
CA ALA A 420 19.63 -9.47 4.88
C ALA A 420 20.75 -10.16 5.69
N CYS A 421 20.42 -11.22 6.43
CA CYS A 421 21.38 -11.93 7.29
C CYS A 421 22.20 -12.98 6.52
N ALA A 422 21.65 -13.57 5.46
CA ALA A 422 22.24 -14.67 4.70
C ALA A 422 23.61 -14.38 4.08
N PRO A 423 23.90 -13.18 3.51
CA PRO A 423 25.21 -12.90 2.94
C PRO A 423 26.36 -12.97 3.96
N ALA A 424 26.09 -12.64 5.22
CA ALA A 424 27.10 -12.66 6.30
C ALA A 424 27.15 -14.02 7.02
N HIS A 425 26.00 -14.68 7.22
CA HIS A 425 25.86 -15.84 8.10
C HIS A 425 25.24 -17.08 7.43
N GLY A 426 25.32 -17.16 6.10
CA GLY A 426 24.75 -18.24 5.29
C GLY A 426 25.05 -19.65 5.81
N PRO A 427 26.31 -20.01 6.15
CA PRO A 427 26.64 -21.33 6.68
C PRO A 427 25.88 -21.73 7.95
N LEU A 428 25.47 -20.76 8.78
CA LEU A 428 24.70 -21.02 9.99
C LEU A 428 23.19 -21.18 9.71
N LEU A 429 22.68 -20.54 8.66
CA LEU A 429 21.26 -20.58 8.28
C LEU A 429 20.90 -21.78 7.40
N VAL A 430 21.85 -22.25 6.57
CA VAL A 430 21.63 -23.33 5.59
C VAL A 430 21.04 -24.61 6.21
N PRO A 431 21.50 -25.13 7.36
CA PRO A 431 20.90 -26.33 7.96
C PRO A 431 19.41 -26.19 8.26
N ALA A 432 19.00 -25.04 8.81
CA ALA A 432 17.59 -24.75 9.12
C ALA A 432 16.75 -24.57 7.85
N LEU A 433 17.28 -23.86 6.85
CA LEU A 433 16.63 -23.67 5.56
C LEU A 433 16.42 -24.99 4.81
N ARG A 434 17.41 -25.89 4.85
CA ARG A 434 17.31 -27.25 4.27
C ARG A 434 16.23 -28.06 4.95
N SER A 435 16.21 -28.05 6.29
CA SER A 435 15.19 -28.74 7.08
C SER A 435 13.78 -28.21 6.76
N ALA A 436 13.61 -26.88 6.70
CA ALA A 436 12.35 -26.25 6.31
C ALA A 436 11.92 -26.63 4.88
N LEU A 437 12.85 -26.64 3.92
CA LEU A 437 12.57 -27.02 2.54
C LEU A 437 12.16 -28.50 2.43
N ALA A 438 12.84 -29.39 3.15
CA ALA A 438 12.51 -30.81 3.20
C ALA A 438 11.11 -31.05 3.80
N ARG A 439 10.72 -30.30 4.83
CA ARG A 439 9.35 -30.34 5.39
C ARG A 439 8.30 -29.90 4.37
N CYS A 440 8.56 -28.84 3.59
CA CYS A 440 7.66 -28.42 2.52
C CYS A 440 7.49 -29.49 1.43
N LEU A 441 8.57 -30.20 1.08
CA LEU A 441 8.56 -31.27 0.06
C LEU A 441 7.85 -32.54 0.52
N THR A 442 7.95 -32.88 1.81
CA THR A 442 7.34 -34.10 2.38
C THR A 442 5.88 -33.93 2.75
N GLY A 443 5.38 -32.67 2.78
CA GLY A 443 4.05 -32.30 3.20
C GLY A 443 3.86 -32.53 4.70
N ARG A 444 3.34 -31.52 5.42
CA ARG A 444 2.70 -31.79 6.73
C ARG A 444 1.59 -32.81 6.48
N ARG A 445 1.84 -34.10 6.75
CA ARG A 445 0.75 -35.08 6.86
C ARG A 445 -0.18 -34.56 7.94
N PRO A 446 -1.46 -34.23 7.64
CA PRO A 446 -2.43 -34.11 8.71
C PRO A 446 -2.47 -35.46 9.42
N ALA A 447 -2.59 -35.46 10.75
CA ALA A 447 -2.76 -36.69 11.53
C ALA A 447 -3.97 -37.50 11.05
N ASP A 448 -4.94 -36.83 10.41
CA ASP A 448 -6.20 -37.42 9.96
C ASP A 448 -6.32 -37.38 8.42
N GLY A 449 -5.76 -38.38 7.74
CA GLY A 449 -6.19 -38.97 6.44
C GLY A 449 -6.69 -38.11 5.27
N ALA A 450 -6.66 -36.78 5.35
CA ALA A 450 -7.22 -35.86 4.36
C ALA A 450 -6.18 -35.59 3.26
N ALA A 451 -6.70 -35.27 2.07
CA ALA A 451 -5.91 -35.00 0.87
C ALA A 451 -4.68 -34.13 1.18
N THR A 452 -3.52 -34.51 0.63
CA THR A 452 -2.28 -33.74 0.71
C THR A 452 -2.56 -32.27 0.39
N ALA A 453 -2.32 -31.39 1.36
CA ALA A 453 -2.44 -29.95 1.15
C ALA A 453 -1.58 -29.55 -0.07
N PRO A 454 -2.07 -28.64 -0.95
CA PRO A 454 -1.28 -28.16 -2.06
C PRO A 454 0.03 -27.52 -1.56
N VAL A 455 1.11 -27.74 -2.32
CA VAL A 455 2.44 -27.16 -2.02
C VAL A 455 2.33 -25.65 -1.87
N ASP A 456 2.81 -25.12 -0.74
CA ASP A 456 2.86 -23.68 -0.46
C ASP A 456 3.96 -23.01 -1.30
N LEU A 457 3.61 -22.67 -2.54
CA LEU A 457 4.51 -22.02 -3.51
C LEU A 457 5.13 -20.70 -2.98
N PRO A 458 4.38 -19.79 -2.32
CA PRO A 458 4.96 -18.63 -1.66
C PRO A 458 6.09 -18.98 -0.70
N ARG A 459 5.89 -20.00 0.15
CA ARG A 459 6.91 -20.43 1.11
C ARG A 459 8.14 -21.03 0.42
N LEU A 460 7.95 -21.83 -0.63
CA LEU A 460 9.07 -22.35 -1.42
C LEU A 460 9.91 -21.23 -2.03
N HIS A 461 9.28 -20.16 -2.53
CA HIS A 461 10.01 -19.03 -3.09
C HIS A 461 10.83 -18.32 -2.02
N LEU A 462 10.25 -18.09 -0.84
CA LEU A 462 10.96 -17.49 0.31
C LEU A 462 12.20 -18.30 0.69
N LEU A 463 12.05 -19.63 0.85
CA LEU A 463 13.15 -20.50 1.27
C LEU A 463 14.26 -20.55 0.21
N CYS A 464 13.89 -20.66 -1.07
CA CYS A 464 14.86 -20.65 -2.16
C CYS A 464 15.56 -19.30 -2.30
N ASP A 465 14.88 -18.18 -2.12
CA ASP A 465 15.51 -16.86 -2.20
C ASP A 465 16.51 -16.65 -1.05
N ALA A 466 16.14 -17.07 0.17
CA ALA A 466 17.04 -17.07 1.33
C ALA A 466 18.26 -17.98 1.12
N LEU A 467 18.07 -19.18 0.56
CA LEU A 467 19.17 -20.08 0.20
C LEU A 467 20.08 -19.46 -0.87
N ALA A 468 19.52 -18.85 -1.92
CA ALA A 468 20.31 -18.17 -2.95
C ALA A 468 21.15 -17.03 -2.36
N ALA A 469 20.61 -16.28 -1.38
CA ALA A 469 21.32 -15.23 -0.66
C ALA A 469 22.46 -15.75 0.23
N CYS A 470 22.47 -17.04 0.62
CA CYS A 470 23.57 -17.67 1.35
C CYS A 470 24.81 -17.93 0.47
N GLY A 471 24.70 -17.72 -0.85
CA GLY A 471 25.81 -17.89 -1.78
C GLY A 471 26.33 -19.34 -1.83
N PRO A 472 27.66 -19.57 -1.84
CA PRO A 472 28.25 -20.91 -1.99
C PRO A 472 27.81 -21.93 -0.94
N ALA A 473 27.45 -21.49 0.27
CA ALA A 473 26.99 -22.38 1.34
C ALA A 473 25.71 -23.14 0.98
N ALA A 474 24.90 -22.61 0.05
CA ALA A 474 23.68 -23.26 -0.42
C ALA A 474 23.93 -24.57 -1.18
N ALA A 475 25.17 -24.90 -1.53
CA ALA A 475 25.53 -26.16 -2.17
C ALA A 475 25.12 -27.39 -1.34
N GLU A 476 25.04 -27.26 -0.01
CA GLU A 476 24.55 -28.34 0.86
C GLU A 476 23.07 -28.70 0.60
N ALA A 477 22.28 -27.78 0.04
CA ALA A 477 20.86 -27.95 -0.26
C ALA A 477 20.58 -28.60 -1.63
N LEU A 478 21.62 -29.01 -2.38
CA LEU A 478 21.47 -29.63 -3.71
C LEU A 478 20.53 -30.86 -3.73
N PRO A 479 20.52 -31.76 -2.73
CA PRO A 479 19.58 -32.88 -2.71
C PRO A 479 18.11 -32.43 -2.69
N GLU A 480 17.78 -31.43 -1.87
CA GLU A 480 16.43 -30.88 -1.75
C GLU A 480 16.03 -30.11 -3.02
N LEU A 481 16.97 -29.39 -3.66
CA LEU A 481 16.75 -28.73 -4.95
C LEU A 481 16.51 -29.74 -6.09
N ALA A 482 17.22 -30.86 -6.11
CA ALA A 482 16.98 -31.95 -7.05
C ALA A 482 15.58 -32.56 -6.86
N ALA A 483 15.13 -32.73 -5.62
CA ALA A 483 13.78 -33.19 -5.30
C ALA A 483 12.70 -32.19 -5.77
N LEU A 484 12.91 -30.88 -5.60
CA LEU A 484 12.02 -29.84 -6.14
C LEU A 484 11.88 -29.90 -7.67
N LEU A 485 13.00 -30.08 -8.38
CA LEU A 485 13.00 -30.23 -9.84
C LEU A 485 12.22 -31.48 -10.26
N ALA A 486 12.42 -32.61 -9.56
CA ALA A 486 11.71 -33.85 -9.81
C ALA A 486 10.20 -33.75 -9.53
N ALA A 487 9.80 -32.95 -8.53
CA ALA A 487 8.42 -32.69 -8.17
C ALA A 487 7.69 -31.72 -9.13
N GLY A 488 8.37 -31.19 -10.15
CA GLY A 488 7.76 -30.29 -11.13
C GLY A 488 7.68 -28.83 -10.69
N HIS A 489 8.50 -28.40 -9.72
CA HIS A 489 8.61 -27.01 -9.28
C HIS A 489 9.96 -26.37 -9.67
N PRO A 490 10.26 -26.22 -10.98
CA PRO A 490 11.59 -25.79 -11.42
C PRO A 490 11.89 -24.32 -11.12
N ARG A 491 10.89 -23.43 -11.11
CA ARG A 491 11.13 -21.99 -10.95
C ARG A 491 11.79 -21.62 -9.61
N PRO A 492 11.30 -22.06 -8.43
CA PRO A 492 11.99 -21.80 -7.16
C PRO A 492 13.40 -22.40 -7.09
N ALA A 493 13.58 -23.64 -7.58
CA ALA A 493 14.88 -24.30 -7.56
C ALA A 493 15.93 -23.58 -8.43
N CYS A 494 15.50 -23.05 -9.59
CA CYS A 494 16.38 -22.36 -10.52
C CYS A 494 17.08 -21.14 -9.89
N THR A 495 16.42 -20.40 -8.98
CA THR A 495 17.04 -19.24 -8.31
C THR A 495 18.32 -19.62 -7.56
N VAL A 496 18.29 -20.73 -6.82
CA VAL A 496 19.46 -21.20 -6.04
C VAL A 496 20.52 -21.81 -6.94
N ILE A 497 20.10 -22.65 -7.89
CA ILE A 497 21.00 -23.34 -8.82
C ILE A 497 21.77 -22.33 -9.67
N GLU A 498 21.10 -21.29 -10.16
CA GLU A 498 21.75 -20.22 -10.93
C GLU A 498 22.80 -19.46 -10.09
N ALA A 499 22.50 -19.20 -8.81
CA ALA A 499 23.45 -18.56 -7.89
C ALA A 499 24.68 -19.43 -7.58
N LEU A 500 24.52 -20.77 -7.54
CA LEU A 500 25.61 -21.73 -7.35
C LEU A 500 26.46 -21.95 -8.61
N GLY A 501 25.88 -21.73 -9.79
CA GLY A 501 26.55 -21.90 -11.08
C GLY A 501 27.14 -23.32 -11.25
N PRO A 502 28.41 -23.48 -11.63
CA PRO A 502 29.03 -24.79 -11.89
C PRO A 502 28.99 -25.79 -10.72
N ALA A 503 28.89 -25.32 -9.47
CA ALA A 503 28.79 -26.18 -8.30
C ALA A 503 27.52 -27.06 -8.31
N ALA A 504 26.49 -26.65 -9.05
CA ALA A 504 25.22 -27.38 -9.18
C ALA A 504 25.18 -28.37 -10.37
N GLY A 505 26.35 -28.81 -10.88
CA GLY A 505 26.46 -29.73 -12.03
C GLY A 505 25.58 -30.98 -11.96
N HIS A 506 25.36 -31.53 -10.76
CA HIS A 506 24.51 -32.71 -10.53
C HIS A 506 23.04 -32.50 -10.94
N CYS A 507 22.55 -31.26 -10.96
CA CYS A 507 21.18 -30.94 -11.35
C CYS A 507 20.97 -30.90 -12.88
N ARG A 508 22.04 -30.94 -13.69
CA ARG A 508 21.97 -30.81 -15.15
C ARG A 508 20.96 -31.75 -15.82
N PRO A 509 20.94 -33.07 -15.55
CA PRO A 509 19.98 -33.97 -16.21
C PRO A 509 18.51 -33.65 -15.85
N LEU A 510 18.27 -33.15 -14.64
CA LEU A 510 16.95 -32.74 -14.19
C LEU A 510 16.50 -31.44 -14.86
N LEU A 511 17.41 -30.48 -15.03
CA LEU A 511 17.16 -29.25 -15.79
C LEU A 511 16.82 -29.55 -17.25
N GLU A 512 17.60 -30.44 -17.90
CA GLU A 512 17.34 -30.88 -19.28
C GLU A 512 15.97 -31.56 -19.44
N ARG A 513 15.55 -32.33 -18.43
CA ARG A 513 14.20 -32.93 -18.41
C ARG A 513 13.12 -31.85 -18.25
N ALA A 514 13.27 -30.95 -17.29
CA ALA A 514 12.30 -29.88 -17.02
C ALA A 514 12.12 -28.93 -18.22
N GLU A 515 13.22 -28.56 -18.89
CA GLU A 515 13.21 -27.74 -20.09
C GLU A 515 12.44 -28.43 -21.24
N ARG A 516 12.74 -29.71 -21.52
CA ARG A 516 12.03 -30.47 -22.56
C ARG A 516 10.54 -30.58 -22.28
N THR A 517 10.17 -30.86 -21.02
CA THR A 517 8.76 -30.91 -20.61
C THR A 517 8.06 -29.56 -20.81
N ALA A 518 8.71 -28.46 -20.43
CA ALA A 518 8.16 -27.12 -20.60
C ALA A 518 8.01 -26.73 -22.08
N LEU A 519 8.99 -27.04 -22.93
CA LEU A 519 8.90 -26.80 -24.38
C LEU A 519 7.78 -27.62 -25.03
N ALA A 520 7.66 -28.90 -24.67
CA ALA A 520 6.60 -29.76 -25.20
C ALA A 520 5.20 -29.24 -24.82
N ALA A 521 5.00 -28.82 -23.58
CA ALA A 521 3.75 -28.23 -23.10
C ALA A 521 3.43 -26.90 -23.80
N ALA A 522 4.45 -26.05 -24.02
CA ALA A 522 4.30 -24.79 -24.75
C ALA A 522 3.85 -25.03 -26.21
N SER A 523 4.52 -25.96 -26.91
CA SER A 523 4.17 -26.32 -28.29
C SER A 523 2.74 -26.86 -28.39
N ALA A 524 2.35 -27.78 -27.49
CA ALA A 524 1.00 -28.33 -27.47
C ALA A 524 -0.07 -27.25 -27.28
N GLY A 525 0.13 -26.34 -26.32
CA GLY A 525 -0.84 -25.27 -26.04
C GLY A 525 -0.95 -24.21 -27.13
N LEU A 526 0.16 -23.86 -27.79
CA LEU A 526 0.16 -22.89 -28.89
C LEU A 526 -0.47 -23.44 -30.17
N SER A 527 -0.39 -24.75 -30.42
CA SER A 527 -1.04 -25.42 -31.55
C SER A 527 -2.56 -25.55 -31.39
N THR A 528 -3.09 -25.54 -30.16
CA THR A 528 -4.53 -25.68 -29.87
C THR A 528 -5.30 -24.37 -29.78
N CYS A 529 -4.63 -23.22 -29.90
CA CYS A 529 -5.28 -21.90 -29.78
C CYS A 529 -6.00 -21.53 -31.11
N PRO A 530 -7.32 -21.31 -31.13
CA PRO A 530 -8.02 -20.91 -32.35
C PRO A 530 -7.55 -19.51 -32.80
N THR A 531 -7.17 -19.38 -34.07
CA THR A 531 -6.68 -18.14 -34.68
C THR A 531 -7.79 -17.16 -35.13
N ALA A 532 -8.95 -17.15 -34.47
CA ALA A 532 -10.07 -16.26 -34.83
C ALA A 532 -10.73 -15.66 -33.57
N PRO A 533 -11.30 -14.44 -33.63
CA PRO A 533 -12.00 -13.84 -32.51
C PRO A 533 -13.30 -14.61 -32.29
N ALA A 534 -13.37 -15.44 -31.25
CA ALA A 534 -14.64 -15.98 -30.80
C ALA A 534 -15.44 -14.85 -30.15
N ASP A 535 -16.65 -14.64 -30.65
CA ASP A 535 -17.64 -13.74 -30.07
C ASP A 535 -17.75 -13.97 -28.56
N SER A 536 -17.67 -12.87 -27.82
CA SER A 536 -17.78 -12.86 -26.37
C SER A 536 -19.20 -13.24 -25.94
N SER A 537 -19.42 -14.49 -25.57
CA SER A 537 -20.47 -14.84 -24.62
C SER A 537 -20.07 -16.10 -23.86
N ALA A 538 -20.20 -16.04 -22.53
CA ALA A 538 -19.93 -17.09 -21.55
C ALA A 538 -18.44 -17.32 -21.17
N ALA A 539 -17.86 -16.35 -20.44
CA ALA A 539 -16.92 -16.70 -19.37
C ALA A 539 -17.68 -16.62 -18.04
N SER A 540 -18.12 -17.78 -17.55
CA SER A 540 -18.69 -17.91 -16.21
C SER A 540 -17.66 -17.43 -15.17
N VAL A 541 -18.09 -16.47 -14.34
CA VAL A 541 -17.38 -16.03 -13.15
C VAL A 541 -17.19 -17.25 -12.24
N THR A 542 -15.99 -17.83 -12.30
CA THR A 542 -15.58 -18.86 -11.33
C THR A 542 -14.90 -18.13 -10.17
N SER A 543 -15.25 -18.58 -8.95
CA SER A 543 -14.78 -18.04 -7.67
C SER A 543 -13.28 -17.71 -7.64
N PRO A 544 -12.86 -16.65 -6.93
CA PRO A 544 -11.49 -16.12 -6.94
C PRO A 544 -10.43 -17.00 -6.26
N THR A 545 -10.76 -18.24 -5.88
CA THR A 545 -9.94 -19.10 -5.00
C THR A 545 -9.25 -20.28 -5.69
N ARG A 546 -9.39 -20.48 -7.01
CA ARG A 546 -8.57 -21.47 -7.74
C ARG A 546 -7.51 -20.81 -8.62
N PRO A 547 -6.22 -21.15 -8.47
CA PRO A 547 -5.18 -20.66 -9.37
C PRO A 547 -5.47 -21.17 -10.79
N ARG A 548 -5.47 -20.24 -11.74
CA ARG A 548 -5.63 -20.54 -13.17
C ARG A 548 -4.49 -21.48 -13.62
N PRO A 549 -4.77 -22.54 -14.41
CA PRO A 549 -3.71 -23.38 -14.95
C PRO A 549 -2.77 -22.55 -15.83
N PRO A 550 -1.45 -22.81 -15.79
CA PRO A 550 -0.47 -22.04 -16.56
C PRO A 550 -0.77 -22.10 -18.06
N GLY A 551 -0.74 -20.94 -18.72
CA GLY A 551 -0.98 -20.83 -20.16
C GLY A 551 0.22 -21.31 -20.98
N PRO A 552 0.10 -21.41 -22.31
CA PRO A 552 1.23 -21.76 -23.20
C PRO A 552 2.44 -20.83 -23.01
N VAL A 553 2.20 -19.54 -22.76
CA VAL A 553 3.26 -18.55 -22.50
C VAL A 553 4.00 -18.84 -21.19
N ASP A 554 3.30 -19.27 -20.14
CA ASP A 554 3.94 -19.63 -18.87
C ASP A 554 4.93 -20.79 -19.03
N HIS A 555 4.62 -21.75 -19.91
CA HIS A 555 5.51 -22.85 -20.25
C HIS A 555 6.76 -22.36 -21.02
N CYS A 556 6.61 -21.41 -21.96
CA CYS A 556 7.76 -20.75 -22.59
C CYS A 556 8.65 -20.02 -21.58
N LEU A 557 8.05 -19.28 -20.64
CA LEU A 557 8.79 -18.56 -19.60
C LEU A 557 9.56 -19.53 -18.68
N THR A 558 8.96 -20.67 -18.34
CA THR A 558 9.63 -21.73 -17.59
C THR A 558 10.78 -22.34 -18.37
N ALA A 559 10.58 -22.66 -19.66
CA ALA A 559 11.64 -23.20 -20.52
C ALA A 559 12.85 -22.26 -20.60
N LEU A 560 12.62 -20.96 -20.84
CA LEU A 560 13.68 -19.95 -20.88
C LEU A 560 14.41 -19.81 -19.54
N THR A 561 13.67 -19.85 -18.43
CA THR A 561 14.26 -19.77 -17.08
C THR A 561 15.17 -20.97 -16.78
N VAL A 562 14.70 -22.18 -17.10
CA VAL A 562 15.47 -23.42 -16.91
C VAL A 562 16.68 -23.46 -17.84
N ALA A 563 16.54 -23.06 -19.11
CA ALA A 563 17.64 -23.02 -20.06
C ALA A 563 18.76 -22.05 -19.62
N ARG A 564 18.40 -20.86 -19.15
CA ARG A 564 19.35 -19.88 -18.59
C ARG A 564 20.06 -20.44 -17.35
N THR A 565 19.31 -21.14 -16.50
CA THR A 565 19.87 -21.79 -15.31
C THR A 565 20.84 -22.91 -15.69
N ARG A 566 20.51 -23.75 -16.68
CA ARG A 566 21.43 -24.77 -17.20
C ARG A 566 22.71 -24.12 -17.73
N PHE A 567 22.59 -23.06 -18.51
CA PHE A 567 23.74 -22.31 -19.01
C PHE A 567 24.66 -21.80 -17.88
N ALA A 568 24.09 -21.31 -16.77
CA ALA A 568 24.89 -20.92 -15.61
C ALA A 568 25.67 -22.09 -14.97
N VAL A 569 25.20 -23.33 -15.15
CA VAL A 569 25.82 -24.55 -14.61
C VAL A 569 26.89 -25.13 -15.54
N ASP A 570 26.61 -25.25 -16.85
CA ASP A 570 27.48 -25.96 -17.79
C ASP A 570 28.13 -25.10 -18.87
N GLY A 571 27.72 -23.84 -19.00
CA GLY A 571 28.23 -22.92 -20.02
C GLY A 571 27.85 -23.28 -21.47
N ASP A 572 26.88 -24.17 -21.71
CA ASP A 572 26.49 -24.58 -23.07
C ASP A 572 25.69 -23.47 -23.79
N GLU A 573 26.42 -22.55 -24.42
CA GLU A 573 25.86 -21.45 -25.22
C GLU A 573 24.93 -21.95 -26.32
N ALA A 574 25.31 -23.02 -27.01
CA ALA A 574 24.56 -23.57 -28.13
C ALA A 574 23.21 -24.11 -27.67
N ALA A 575 23.15 -24.76 -26.51
CA ALA A 575 21.90 -25.25 -25.94
C ALA A 575 20.96 -24.13 -25.51
N LEU A 576 21.48 -23.07 -24.88
CA LEU A 576 20.67 -21.89 -24.55
C LEU A 576 20.09 -21.24 -25.81
N LEU A 577 20.92 -21.05 -26.84
CA LEU A 577 20.49 -20.44 -28.11
C LEU A 577 19.44 -21.30 -28.83
N ARG A 578 19.57 -22.64 -28.84
CA ARG A 578 18.54 -23.53 -29.41
C ARG A 578 17.17 -23.31 -28.76
N THR A 579 17.12 -23.15 -27.45
CA THR A 579 15.86 -22.94 -26.72
C THR A 579 15.29 -21.53 -26.95
N VAL A 580 16.15 -20.51 -27.01
CA VAL A 580 15.72 -19.17 -27.40
C VAL A 580 15.13 -19.16 -28.81
N ASP A 581 15.81 -19.78 -29.77
CA ASP A 581 15.36 -19.85 -31.17
C ASP A 581 14.05 -20.64 -31.31
N ALA A 582 13.88 -21.73 -30.54
CA ALA A 582 12.64 -22.49 -30.48
C ALA A 582 11.45 -21.65 -29.96
N VAL A 583 11.64 -20.89 -28.87
CA VAL A 583 10.61 -20.02 -28.30
C VAL A 583 10.29 -18.84 -29.22
N LEU A 584 11.31 -18.22 -29.84
CA LEU A 584 11.10 -17.16 -30.82
C LEU A 584 10.27 -17.66 -32.00
N THR A 585 10.56 -18.87 -32.49
CA THR A 585 9.83 -19.47 -33.61
C THR A 585 8.38 -19.80 -33.23
N SER A 586 8.15 -20.45 -32.09
CA SER A 586 6.80 -20.87 -31.67
C SER A 586 5.88 -19.70 -31.32
N THR A 587 6.44 -18.58 -30.87
CA THR A 587 5.66 -17.39 -30.48
C THR A 587 5.56 -16.33 -31.58
N ALA A 588 6.11 -16.57 -32.78
CA ALA A 588 6.20 -15.58 -33.86
C ALA A 588 4.85 -14.95 -34.25
N ALA A 589 3.79 -15.76 -34.34
CA ALA A 589 2.45 -15.28 -34.68
C ALA A 589 1.83 -14.39 -33.58
N LEU A 590 2.12 -14.69 -32.31
CA LEU A 590 1.58 -13.95 -31.16
C LEU A 590 2.13 -12.51 -31.08
N CYS A 591 3.42 -12.29 -31.35
CA CYS A 591 3.98 -10.94 -31.24
C CYS A 591 3.71 -10.04 -32.45
N ARG A 592 3.55 -10.59 -33.67
CA ARG A 592 3.30 -9.78 -34.88
C ARG A 592 2.05 -8.88 -34.74
N GLY A 593 0.95 -9.42 -34.20
CA GLY A 593 -0.27 -8.65 -34.00
C GLY A 593 -0.14 -7.48 -33.02
N VAL A 594 0.78 -7.55 -32.05
CA VAL A 594 1.03 -6.49 -31.06
C VAL A 594 2.01 -5.43 -31.58
N GLU A 595 2.99 -5.85 -32.38
CA GLU A 595 3.96 -4.95 -33.02
C GLU A 595 3.30 -4.07 -34.11
N GLU A 596 2.23 -4.55 -34.74
CA GLU A 596 1.49 -3.83 -35.80
C GLU A 596 0.44 -2.83 -35.28
N THR A 597 0.01 -2.91 -34.01
CA THR A 597 -0.94 -1.97 -33.39
C THR A 597 -0.33 -1.20 -32.23
N PRO A 598 0.53 -0.20 -32.49
CA PRO A 598 1.11 0.64 -31.45
C PRO A 598 0.04 1.46 -30.72
N GLY A 599 0.01 1.37 -29.39
CA GLY A 599 -0.87 2.18 -28.55
C GLY A 599 -1.43 1.46 -27.32
N ARG A 600 -2.28 2.16 -26.55
CA ARG A 600 -2.96 1.57 -25.39
C ARG A 600 -3.98 0.51 -25.81
N PRO A 601 -4.12 -0.60 -25.07
CA PRO A 601 -5.08 -1.65 -25.39
C PRO A 601 -6.50 -1.13 -25.38
N ARG A 602 -7.30 -1.52 -26.38
CA ARG A 602 -8.73 -1.18 -26.51
C ARG A 602 -9.66 -2.30 -26.03
N SER A 603 -9.11 -3.44 -25.60
CA SER A 603 -9.86 -4.60 -25.09
C SER A 603 -9.07 -5.39 -24.04
N ALA A 604 -9.75 -6.20 -23.23
CA ALA A 604 -9.11 -7.07 -22.24
C ALA A 604 -8.20 -8.13 -22.87
N ALA A 605 -8.58 -8.66 -24.04
CA ALA A 605 -7.76 -9.60 -24.81
C ALA A 605 -6.47 -8.96 -25.32
N ALA A 606 -6.55 -7.73 -25.85
CA ALA A 606 -5.37 -6.97 -26.25
C ALA A 606 -4.46 -6.66 -25.05
N ALA A 607 -5.04 -6.33 -23.89
CA ALA A 607 -4.26 -6.11 -22.66
C ALA A 607 -3.53 -7.38 -22.18
N ALA A 608 -4.14 -8.56 -22.32
CA ALA A 608 -3.51 -9.84 -21.99
C ALA A 608 -2.37 -10.18 -22.97
N ALA A 609 -2.59 -10.07 -24.28
CA ALA A 609 -1.55 -10.30 -25.29
C ALA A 609 -0.34 -9.37 -25.11
N ILE A 610 -0.56 -8.09 -24.75
CA ILE A 610 0.52 -7.15 -24.45
C ILE A 610 1.32 -7.58 -23.21
N ARG A 611 0.68 -8.14 -22.16
CA ARG A 611 1.41 -8.65 -20.98
C ARG A 611 2.27 -9.86 -21.33
N ASP A 612 1.71 -10.80 -22.08
CA ASP A 612 2.39 -12.03 -22.47
C ASP A 612 3.60 -11.75 -23.38
N THR A 613 3.43 -10.88 -24.37
CA THR A 613 4.53 -10.46 -25.26
C THR A 613 5.62 -9.69 -24.52
N ALA A 614 5.26 -8.85 -23.54
CA ALA A 614 6.22 -8.16 -22.68
C ALA A 614 7.04 -9.14 -21.81
N ALA A 615 6.37 -10.11 -21.18
CA ALA A 615 7.03 -11.13 -20.37
C ALA A 615 7.99 -11.98 -21.20
N LEU A 616 7.58 -12.38 -22.41
CA LEU A 616 8.42 -13.12 -23.36
C LEU A 616 9.63 -12.30 -23.81
N ALA A 617 9.44 -11.05 -24.23
CA ALA A 617 10.52 -10.17 -24.66
C ALA A 617 11.57 -10.00 -23.53
N SER A 618 11.10 -9.76 -22.30
CA SER A 618 11.97 -9.67 -21.12
C SER A 618 12.71 -10.97 -20.81
N ALA A 619 12.03 -12.13 -20.88
CA ALA A 619 12.65 -13.42 -20.61
C ALA A 619 13.72 -13.79 -21.65
N VAL A 620 13.44 -13.59 -22.94
CA VAL A 620 14.41 -13.78 -24.03
C VAL A 620 15.60 -12.84 -23.85
N ALA A 621 15.33 -11.57 -23.58
CA ALA A 621 16.38 -10.58 -23.32
C ALA A 621 17.30 -10.98 -22.15
N ARG A 622 16.75 -11.53 -21.05
CA ARG A 622 17.57 -12.04 -19.93
C ARG A 622 18.48 -13.21 -20.34
N CYS A 623 18.00 -14.13 -21.18
CA CYS A 623 18.83 -15.23 -21.71
C CYS A 623 19.97 -14.70 -22.59
N LEU A 624 19.65 -13.79 -23.53
CA LEU A 624 20.65 -13.22 -24.44
C LEU A 624 21.68 -12.35 -23.68
N ALA A 625 21.24 -11.61 -22.66
CA ALA A 625 22.12 -10.81 -21.81
C ALA A 625 23.15 -11.63 -21.02
N ALA A 626 22.86 -12.91 -20.74
CA ALA A 626 23.81 -13.81 -20.07
C ALA A 626 24.97 -14.21 -20.98
N LEU A 627 24.75 -14.22 -22.31
CA LEU A 627 25.75 -14.53 -23.34
C LEU A 627 26.54 -13.30 -23.81
N GLY A 628 26.06 -12.08 -23.52
CA GLY A 628 26.68 -10.84 -23.97
C GLY A 628 26.78 -10.77 -25.51
N PRO A 629 27.90 -10.27 -26.08
CA PRO A 629 28.09 -10.19 -27.53
C PRO A 629 27.99 -11.52 -28.27
N GLY A 630 28.29 -12.64 -27.60
CA GLY A 630 28.23 -14.00 -28.17
C GLY A 630 26.82 -14.44 -28.58
N ALA A 631 25.77 -13.81 -28.05
CA ALA A 631 24.38 -14.08 -28.41
C ALA A 631 24.08 -13.81 -29.90
N GLY A 632 24.83 -12.88 -30.50
CA GLY A 632 24.59 -12.33 -31.83
C GLY A 632 23.48 -11.27 -31.84
N ALA A 633 23.79 -10.09 -32.36
CA ALA A 633 22.88 -8.93 -32.40
C ALA A 633 21.56 -9.21 -33.15
N SER A 634 21.53 -10.16 -34.09
CA SER A 634 20.32 -10.53 -34.84
C SER A 634 19.19 -11.02 -33.95
N ARG A 635 19.50 -11.72 -32.84
CA ARG A 635 18.49 -12.25 -31.90
C ARG A 635 17.89 -11.17 -31.01
N MET A 636 18.55 -10.03 -30.87
CA MET A 636 18.01 -8.87 -30.15
C MET A 636 17.01 -8.04 -30.97
N ARG A 637 16.93 -8.24 -32.30
CA ARG A 637 16.04 -7.44 -33.17
C ARG A 637 14.58 -7.44 -32.70
N ARG A 638 14.05 -8.58 -32.29
CA ARG A 638 12.63 -8.69 -31.90
C ARG A 638 12.35 -8.05 -30.53
N PRO A 639 13.11 -8.34 -29.45
CA PRO A 639 12.98 -7.56 -28.22
C PRO A 639 13.17 -6.05 -28.42
N GLU A 640 14.11 -5.65 -29.29
CA GLU A 640 14.34 -4.24 -29.63
C GLU A 640 13.14 -3.62 -30.35
N GLN A 641 12.60 -4.28 -31.38
CA GLN A 641 11.40 -3.84 -32.10
C GLN A 641 10.20 -3.72 -31.15
N TRP A 642 9.99 -4.70 -30.28
CA TRP A 642 8.96 -4.65 -29.26
C TRP A 642 9.14 -3.43 -28.34
N LEU A 643 10.37 -3.15 -27.88
CA LEU A 643 10.65 -2.02 -26.99
C LEU A 643 10.40 -0.67 -27.68
N ARG A 644 10.75 -0.54 -28.96
CA ARG A 644 10.50 0.67 -29.78
C ARG A 644 9.01 0.84 -30.11
N ALA A 645 8.28 -0.24 -30.37
CA ALA A 645 6.84 -0.18 -30.64
C ALA A 645 6.01 0.21 -29.40
N ASN A 646 6.58 0.07 -28.19
CA ASN A 646 5.89 0.25 -26.91
C ASN A 646 6.47 1.38 -26.05
N GLU A 647 6.82 2.53 -26.65
CA GLU A 647 7.37 3.68 -25.91
C GLU A 647 6.49 4.16 -24.75
N TRP A 648 5.18 4.07 -24.93
CA TRP A 648 4.19 4.41 -23.89
C TRP A 648 4.28 3.50 -22.63
N ARG A 649 5.02 2.37 -22.70
CA ARG A 649 5.27 1.41 -21.61
C ARG A 649 6.72 1.39 -21.10
N TRP A 650 7.59 2.30 -21.54
CA TRP A 650 8.99 2.30 -21.09
C TRP A 650 9.15 2.32 -19.56
N ARG A 651 8.17 2.88 -18.84
CA ARG A 651 8.03 2.72 -17.39
C ARG A 651 7.45 1.34 -17.05
N SER A 652 8.24 0.29 -17.29
CA SER A 652 7.94 -1.09 -16.89
C SER A 652 9.22 -1.88 -16.60
N HIS A 653 9.14 -2.91 -15.76
CA HIS A 653 10.29 -3.78 -15.45
C HIS A 653 10.79 -4.51 -16.70
N GLU A 654 9.88 -4.89 -17.59
CA GLU A 654 10.18 -5.56 -18.85
C GLU A 654 11.00 -4.66 -19.78
N SER A 655 10.58 -3.40 -19.96
CA SER A 655 11.32 -2.43 -20.79
C SER A 655 12.73 -2.17 -20.26
N VAL A 656 12.90 -2.02 -18.94
CA VAL A 656 14.21 -1.84 -18.31
C VAL A 656 15.11 -3.06 -18.56
N ALA A 657 14.57 -4.27 -18.42
CA ALA A 657 15.32 -5.51 -18.67
C ALA A 657 15.74 -5.66 -20.13
N VAL A 658 14.85 -5.37 -21.08
CA VAL A 658 15.15 -5.42 -22.52
C VAL A 658 16.20 -4.38 -22.92
N ALA A 659 16.08 -3.16 -22.41
CA ALA A 659 17.05 -2.08 -22.65
C ALA A 659 18.47 -2.46 -22.15
N ARG A 660 18.56 -3.02 -20.93
CA ARG A 660 19.83 -3.52 -20.36
C ARG A 660 20.42 -4.65 -21.21
N ALA A 661 19.59 -5.59 -21.64
CA ALA A 661 20.02 -6.71 -22.48
C ALA A 661 20.51 -6.25 -23.86
N HIS A 662 19.79 -5.33 -24.50
CA HIS A 662 20.19 -4.74 -25.77
C HIS A 662 21.62 -4.20 -25.68
N ARG A 663 21.90 -3.34 -24.68
CA ARG A 663 23.23 -2.80 -24.46
C ARG A 663 24.31 -3.88 -24.25
N ARG A 664 24.02 -4.91 -23.46
CA ARG A 664 24.99 -6.00 -23.18
C ARG A 664 25.33 -6.83 -24.43
N VAL A 665 24.36 -7.00 -25.33
CA VAL A 665 24.54 -7.83 -26.54
C VAL A 665 25.08 -7.02 -27.71
N THR A 666 24.56 -5.81 -27.96
CA THR A 666 24.91 -5.02 -29.15
C THR A 666 26.05 -4.04 -28.91
N GLY A 667 26.31 -3.68 -27.66
CA GLY A 667 27.23 -2.60 -27.31
C GLY A 667 26.62 -1.20 -27.40
N ASP A 668 25.42 -1.03 -27.96
CA ASP A 668 24.77 0.27 -28.16
C ASP A 668 23.97 0.71 -26.92
N SER A 669 24.36 1.85 -26.38
CA SER A 669 23.78 2.48 -25.19
C SER A 669 22.67 3.47 -25.51
N GLY A 670 22.51 3.88 -26.76
CA GLY A 670 21.58 4.94 -27.15
C GLY A 670 20.15 4.62 -26.72
N LEU A 671 19.66 3.42 -27.04
CA LEU A 671 18.32 2.98 -26.64
C LEU A 671 18.19 2.81 -25.13
N ALA A 672 19.23 2.30 -24.46
CA ALA A 672 19.21 2.11 -23.01
C ALA A 672 19.15 3.45 -22.25
N LEU A 673 19.94 4.44 -22.68
CA LEU A 673 19.95 5.79 -22.10
C LEU A 673 18.61 6.51 -22.30
N GLN A 674 17.94 6.34 -23.45
CA GLN A 674 16.60 6.90 -23.68
C GLN A 674 15.55 6.29 -22.74
N VAL A 675 15.52 4.96 -22.62
CA VAL A 675 14.58 4.27 -21.74
C VAL A 675 14.84 4.64 -20.28
N PHE A 676 16.08 4.54 -19.81
CA PHE A 676 16.43 4.86 -18.42
C PHE A 676 16.24 6.34 -18.10
N GLY A 677 16.56 7.25 -19.04
CA GLY A 677 16.28 8.68 -18.91
C GLY A 677 14.78 8.92 -18.71
N ARG A 678 13.93 8.33 -19.56
CA ARG A 678 12.47 8.47 -19.46
C ARG A 678 11.88 7.85 -18.19
N VAL A 679 12.49 6.78 -17.69
CA VAL A 679 12.12 6.17 -16.40
C VAL A 679 12.52 7.07 -15.23
N LEU A 680 13.69 7.71 -15.28
CA LEU A 680 14.17 8.59 -14.20
C LEU A 680 13.63 10.02 -14.27
N GLU A 681 13.01 10.43 -15.38
CA GLU A 681 12.23 11.66 -15.48
C GLU A 681 11.03 11.61 -14.52
N THR A 682 11.23 12.09 -13.30
CA THR A 682 10.17 12.27 -12.32
C THR A 682 9.31 13.47 -12.68
N ARG A 683 7.99 13.26 -12.74
CA ARG A 683 7.03 14.37 -12.73
C ARG A 683 7.05 15.03 -11.34
N PRO A 684 6.96 16.36 -11.24
CA PRO A 684 6.72 17.02 -9.96
C PRO A 684 5.53 16.37 -9.25
N GLY A 685 5.71 15.95 -7.99
CA GLY A 685 4.67 15.32 -7.16
C GLY A 685 4.37 13.84 -7.41
N ALA A 686 5.06 13.15 -8.32
CA ALA A 686 4.90 11.69 -8.49
C ALA A 686 5.78 10.90 -7.50
N ALA A 687 5.19 9.89 -6.86
CA ALA A 687 5.93 8.88 -6.11
C ALA A 687 6.87 8.11 -7.04
N TYR A 688 8.06 7.79 -6.54
CA TYR A 688 9.09 7.07 -7.29
C TYR A 688 8.84 5.57 -7.16
N SER A 689 8.69 4.86 -8.28
CA SER A 689 8.28 3.45 -8.28
C SER A 689 9.48 2.48 -8.25
N PRO A 690 9.27 1.18 -7.94
CA PRO A 690 10.29 0.13 -8.04
C PRO A 690 10.97 0.03 -9.42
N ILE A 691 10.34 0.58 -10.46
CA ILE A 691 10.84 0.57 -11.83
C ILE A 691 12.07 1.48 -11.96
N GLU A 692 12.07 2.64 -11.31
CA GLU A 692 13.21 3.54 -11.32
C GLU A 692 14.42 2.94 -10.59
N LEU A 693 14.21 2.22 -9.48
CA LEU A 693 15.28 1.46 -8.84
C LEU A 693 15.85 0.39 -9.79
N ALA A 694 14.99 -0.31 -10.55
CA ALA A 694 15.45 -1.27 -11.55
C ALA A 694 16.30 -0.59 -12.64
N ALA A 695 15.93 0.62 -13.07
CA ALA A 695 16.74 1.42 -14.00
C ALA A 695 18.08 1.82 -13.37
N LEU A 696 18.12 2.29 -12.12
CA LEU A 696 19.36 2.62 -11.41
C LEU A 696 20.30 1.41 -11.28
N ARG A 697 19.76 0.22 -10.97
CA ARG A 697 20.52 -1.04 -10.94
C ARG A 697 21.07 -1.42 -12.33
N ALA A 698 20.38 -1.07 -13.41
CA ALA A 698 20.86 -1.29 -14.76
C ALA A 698 21.93 -0.24 -15.16
N LEU A 699 21.82 0.99 -14.67
CA LEU A 699 22.77 2.06 -14.97
C LEU A 699 24.18 1.81 -14.43
N THR A 700 24.31 1.10 -13.30
CA THR A 700 25.63 0.73 -12.78
C THR A 700 26.45 -0.13 -13.76
N ASP A 701 25.78 -0.87 -14.64
CA ASP A 701 26.47 -1.69 -15.67
C ASP A 701 26.97 -0.88 -16.87
N LEU A 702 26.45 0.33 -17.10
CA LEU A 702 26.86 1.19 -18.24
C LEU A 702 28.23 1.86 -18.02
N GLY A 703 28.73 1.84 -16.78
CA GLY A 703 29.99 2.52 -16.42
C GLY A 703 29.96 4.01 -16.77
N PRO A 704 30.95 4.52 -17.54
CA PRO A 704 31.10 5.96 -17.78
C PRO A 704 29.96 6.58 -18.60
N GLU A 705 29.27 5.80 -19.44
CA GLU A 705 28.18 6.27 -20.30
C GLU A 705 26.95 6.73 -19.51
N ALA A 706 26.78 6.23 -18.27
CA ALA A 706 25.72 6.67 -17.36
C ALA A 706 25.79 8.18 -17.04
N ARG A 707 26.94 8.84 -17.26
CA ARG A 707 27.09 10.30 -17.10
C ARG A 707 26.16 11.12 -17.97
N ALA A 708 25.68 10.58 -19.10
CA ALA A 708 24.66 11.25 -19.90
C ALA A 708 23.40 11.59 -19.09
N LEU A 709 23.14 10.84 -18.00
CA LEU A 709 22.02 11.06 -17.08
C LEU A 709 22.44 11.70 -15.75
N ALA A 710 23.64 12.29 -15.65
CA ALA A 710 24.15 12.86 -14.40
C ALA A 710 23.21 13.87 -13.72
N PRO A 711 22.48 14.76 -14.42
CA PRO A 711 21.51 15.64 -13.77
C PRO A 711 20.40 14.86 -13.03
N LEU A 712 19.86 13.81 -13.64
CA LEU A 712 18.82 12.96 -13.04
C LEU A 712 19.37 12.15 -11.86
N LEU A 713 20.59 11.63 -11.99
CA LEU A 713 21.24 10.87 -10.90
C LEU A 713 21.55 11.74 -9.69
N ARG A 714 22.02 12.98 -9.88
CA ARG A 714 22.20 13.94 -8.78
C ARG A 714 20.86 14.31 -8.15
N ALA A 715 19.83 14.53 -8.95
CA ALA A 715 18.47 14.78 -8.42
C ALA A 715 17.98 13.61 -7.54
N CYS A 716 18.21 12.36 -7.94
CA CYS A 716 17.86 11.19 -7.11
C CYS A 716 18.70 11.09 -5.83
N ARG A 717 20.00 11.41 -5.91
CA ARG A 717 20.94 11.31 -4.78
C ARG A 717 20.75 12.40 -3.74
N ASP A 718 20.56 13.65 -4.18
CA ASP A 718 20.63 14.84 -3.33
C ASP A 718 19.26 15.24 -2.76
N ARG A 719 18.17 14.66 -3.27
CA ARG A 719 16.82 14.88 -2.73
C ARG A 719 16.74 14.38 -1.29
N ASP A 720 16.27 15.22 -0.37
CA ASP A 720 16.03 14.82 1.02
C ASP A 720 14.73 14.03 1.18
N GLU A 721 13.71 14.36 0.39
CA GLU A 721 12.48 13.57 0.29
C GLU A 721 12.76 12.18 -0.25
N ARG A 722 12.23 11.17 0.44
CA ARG A 722 12.38 9.79 0.01
C ARG A 722 11.53 9.49 -1.21
N LEU A 723 12.08 8.58 -2.00
CA LEU A 723 11.55 8.07 -3.25
C LEU A 723 10.73 6.78 -2.96
N CYS A 724 9.61 6.88 -2.23
CA CYS A 724 8.85 5.70 -1.76
C CYS A 724 7.54 5.47 -2.55
N ASP A 725 7.32 4.23 -3.00
CA ASP A 725 6.07 3.72 -3.62
C ASP A 725 5.24 2.86 -2.65
N GLY A 726 5.34 3.14 -1.35
CA GLY A 726 4.68 2.35 -0.33
C GLY A 726 5.04 2.79 1.08
N GLY A 727 4.15 2.50 2.03
CA GLY A 727 4.34 2.79 3.44
C GLY A 727 5.29 1.79 4.12
N GLY A 728 5.82 2.19 5.28
CA GLY A 728 6.65 1.34 6.14
C GLY A 728 8.11 1.18 5.70
N TRP A 729 8.81 0.25 6.32
CA TRP A 729 10.27 0.09 6.21
C TRP A 729 10.79 -0.19 4.79
N ARG A 730 10.02 -0.89 3.96
CA ARG A 730 10.46 -1.31 2.61
C ARG A 730 10.67 -0.11 1.69
N GLY A 731 9.81 0.91 1.81
CA GLY A 731 10.00 2.17 1.09
C GLY A 731 11.31 2.85 1.44
N MET A 732 11.68 2.86 2.73
CA MET A 732 12.95 3.43 3.20
C MET A 732 14.16 2.64 2.69
N ALA A 733 14.11 1.31 2.73
CA ALA A 733 15.20 0.44 2.27
C ALA A 733 15.44 0.56 0.75
N LEU A 734 14.36 0.59 -0.05
CA LEU A 734 14.46 0.77 -1.51
C LEU A 734 14.99 2.17 -1.87
N ASP A 735 14.60 3.21 -1.13
CA ASP A 735 15.14 4.56 -1.31
C ASP A 735 16.64 4.64 -0.98
N GLU A 736 17.08 3.96 0.08
CA GLU A 736 18.49 3.88 0.44
C GLU A 736 19.31 3.23 -0.68
N GLU A 737 18.85 2.07 -1.17
CA GLU A 737 19.49 1.41 -2.29
C GLU A 737 19.50 2.30 -3.54
N ALA A 738 18.40 2.97 -3.86
CA ALA A 738 18.34 3.90 -4.99
C ALA A 738 19.41 4.99 -4.88
N ARG A 739 19.58 5.58 -3.69
CA ARG A 739 20.61 6.60 -3.45
C ARG A 739 22.02 6.05 -3.65
N GLN A 740 22.30 4.87 -3.10
CA GLN A 740 23.59 4.19 -3.24
C GLN A 740 23.90 3.87 -4.70
N ARG A 741 22.93 3.35 -5.47
CA ARG A 741 23.09 3.04 -6.90
C ARG A 741 23.30 4.32 -7.73
N ALA A 742 22.58 5.39 -7.44
CA ALA A 742 22.77 6.68 -8.10
C ALA A 742 24.18 7.25 -7.84
N ALA A 743 24.66 7.16 -6.58
CA ALA A 743 26.01 7.57 -6.21
C ALA A 743 27.09 6.72 -6.90
N ALA A 744 26.89 5.40 -6.98
CA ALA A 744 27.79 4.49 -7.67
C ALA A 744 27.86 4.79 -9.17
N ALA A 745 26.72 5.00 -9.84
CA ALA A 745 26.67 5.34 -11.26
C ALA A 745 27.36 6.68 -11.58
N LEU A 746 27.24 7.69 -10.69
CA LEU A 746 27.97 8.96 -10.81
C LEU A 746 29.49 8.78 -10.67
N SER A 747 29.91 7.86 -9.79
CA SER A 747 31.32 7.63 -9.46
C SER A 747 32.05 6.76 -10.50
N ALA A 748 31.34 5.86 -11.18
CA ALA A 748 31.92 4.93 -12.16
C ALA A 748 32.60 5.59 -13.37
N GLY A 749 32.35 6.89 -13.64
CA GLY A 749 33.03 7.63 -14.69
C GLY A 749 34.26 8.43 -14.25
N ALA A 750 34.56 8.51 -12.95
CA ALA A 750 35.64 9.36 -12.40
C ALA A 750 37.02 8.68 -12.37
N ARG A 751 37.10 7.42 -12.83
CA ARG A 751 38.35 6.67 -12.97
C ARG A 751 38.76 6.54 -14.42
#